data_AF-A0A8T8WQ76-F1
#
_entry.id   AF-A0A8T8WQ76-F1
#
_cell.length_a   1.000
_cell.length_b   1.000
_cell.length_c   1.000
_cell.angle_alpha   90.00
_cell.angle_beta   90.00
_cell.angle_gamma   90.00
#
_symmetry.space_group_name_H-M   'P 1'
#
loop_
_entity.id
_entity.type
_entity.pdbx_description
1 polymer ?
#
loop_
_entity_poly.entity_id
_entity_poly.type
_entity_poly.pdbx_seq_one_letter_code
_entity_poly.pdbx_strand_id
1 'polypeptide(L)'
;MADINEAPPRNDGKPLENLQETVLKRGKKRLPPFLDHFNARDLKILFRCWVAAWVACLLFLISPSLSSLGQATFFACLVLLMLPPSSVVFIYLLGALSLYLGVCLAWAWGVITMKAAYAARSSADTQAQLLALEQTAVQRANATGQPVASVLQVLVYEGHMLDARVTAVTYCLICTFIYLMARLRASNPKATFTAIFGIIISDLFLTYLPLLPSFNGTLPLALAKPAGVGIGLGFACSVLIFPQSTSRVVLNSMEDIIELLTHPLAFTLATLGKRDPDLDMAQLRKTQVGIIGEYRKVEPALAFLPLDFSIGCWGAQHVGTLKEPVRQAIGAILSLLEFHMNRVSGKARAKEVLLKYVDKITSEEEKAKPLREVGRHQLQQMARLLDGLRNSDNEPIPEETLQTFVSTSSKAIDACLSALKAAKDCIHMANGRPWFRRSSPEAREELCQRSRKTLEDLRAVRQTFILQTTESLVSCYGPLMDGRPGEDADRHAKNFGGIVVGMVFEEIMANAMDKTESLLDQVLKIFQSSQRTRVWWPLSLKAFVFWVSGKGNKAPAMAQVADDDPEEQPDATKPVQERLRLSRGYRVKRRGLLSRTILGTYHWFTSAEGLYALRMVVVTIAIGIVSALPSTAGFFYREKGLWALIMAQTGLLPYMADYLFSVIARVIGTVVGGVLGLLAWYIGSGNGPGSPYGLAAIMAVMLVIFLWSRLFLPPSLLQGSIMGGATFLLVVAYSYDDTHIPTYGNPGVGYTVFWRRLLLVLIGIGVGTVVQLFPHPPSAAKHISKTLSTSIRAISDHYALLLSCWSRGQEDGRILAEPISLQMAESLVLLDGPIQLLRYEFSSSRFDSSSMDQVKLLCHGLNRNLGRLLSLSASLPQEYQDRLARMTGLLDHRCIGEIMAVLSVCEQALKTGDAPPELLPTPLMQRSMEYWHAHAMDTLLSTEMLRDEDYRRYCVGVSAYVKFLSTVDELVLVIKGVLGESHLVSWEQSEV
;
A
#
# COMPACT_ATOMS: atom_id res chain seq x y z
N MET A 1 -26.12 -18.76 58.96
CA MET A 1 -25.92 -19.99 58.17
C MET A 1 -26.81 -19.93 56.95
N ALA A 2 -26.23 -19.59 55.79
CA ALA A 2 -26.61 -20.02 54.45
C ALA A 2 -25.63 -19.37 53.47
N ASP A 3 -24.81 -20.21 52.85
CA ASP A 3 -23.66 -19.89 52.01
C ASP A 3 -24.02 -19.08 50.75
N ILE A 4 -23.23 -18.04 50.49
CA ILE A 4 -23.13 -17.39 49.17
C ILE A 4 -21.85 -17.93 48.53
N ASN A 5 -22.02 -18.79 47.53
CA ASN A 5 -20.95 -19.28 46.66
C ASN A 5 -20.32 -18.11 45.90
N GLU A 6 -19.18 -17.62 46.37
CA GLU A 6 -18.22 -16.89 45.55
C GLU A 6 -17.66 -17.84 44.50
N ALA A 7 -17.85 -17.50 43.22
CA ALA A 7 -17.19 -18.16 42.11
C ALA A 7 -15.67 -17.97 42.26
N PRO A 8 -14.85 -19.00 42.01
CA PRO A 8 -13.41 -18.91 42.24
C PRO A 8 -12.77 -17.90 41.26
N PRO A 9 -11.72 -17.19 41.69
CA PRO A 9 -11.02 -16.24 40.84
C PRO A 9 -10.45 -16.97 39.61
N ARG A 10 -10.69 -16.39 38.42
CA ARG A 10 -10.04 -16.83 37.19
C ARG A 10 -8.53 -16.73 37.39
N ASN A 11 -7.88 -17.84 37.06
CA ASN A 11 -6.46 -18.07 37.21
C ASN A 11 -5.63 -17.07 36.35
N ASP A 12 -5.24 -15.93 36.93
CA ASP A 12 -4.49 -14.84 36.28
C ASP A 12 -2.98 -15.12 36.12
N GLY A 13 -2.54 -16.37 36.34
CA GLY A 13 -1.13 -16.76 36.35
C GLY A 13 -0.48 -17.14 35.00
N LYS A 14 -1.21 -17.17 33.87
CA LYS A 14 -0.66 -17.69 32.58
C LYS A 14 -1.00 -16.90 31.30
N PRO A 15 -0.98 -15.56 31.25
CA PRO A 15 -1.12 -14.84 29.98
C PRO A 15 0.08 -15.06 29.04
N LEU A 16 1.28 -15.25 29.59
CA LEU A 16 2.54 -15.39 28.84
C LEU A 16 2.72 -16.75 28.17
N GLU A 17 2.46 -17.85 28.89
CA GLU A 17 2.44 -19.20 28.30
C GLU A 17 1.37 -19.30 27.19
N ASN A 18 0.20 -18.68 27.38
CA ASN A 18 -0.84 -18.62 26.36
C ASN A 18 -0.40 -17.79 25.13
N LEU A 19 0.35 -16.70 25.31
CA LEU A 19 0.87 -15.88 24.21
C LEU A 19 1.97 -16.62 23.44
N GLN A 20 2.89 -17.29 24.14
CA GLN A 20 3.89 -18.17 23.53
C GLN A 20 3.24 -19.35 22.79
N GLU A 21 2.27 -20.03 23.40
CA GLU A 21 1.54 -21.13 22.76
C GLU A 21 0.75 -20.65 21.54
N THR A 22 0.11 -19.48 21.59
CA THR A 22 -0.65 -18.96 20.44
C THR A 22 0.24 -18.44 19.31
N VAL A 23 1.44 -17.96 19.63
CA VAL A 23 2.43 -17.49 18.65
C VAL A 23 3.20 -18.65 18.01
N LEU A 24 3.50 -19.73 18.77
CA LEU A 24 4.24 -20.91 18.29
C LEU A 24 3.36 -22.04 17.74
N LYS A 25 2.07 -22.15 18.13
CA LYS A 25 1.19 -23.18 17.56
C LYS A 25 0.87 -22.88 16.10
N ARG A 26 1.25 -23.83 15.24
CA ARG A 26 0.84 -23.94 13.85
C ARG A 26 -0.70 -23.94 13.76
N GLY A 27 -1.27 -22.78 13.44
CA GLY A 27 -2.64 -22.57 12.96
C GLY A 27 -3.77 -23.28 13.70
N LYS A 28 -4.42 -22.60 14.65
CA LYS A 28 -5.89 -22.72 14.70
C LYS A 28 -6.41 -22.28 13.33
N LYS A 29 -7.29 -23.07 12.70
CA LYS A 29 -7.98 -22.71 11.45
C LYS A 29 -8.76 -21.41 11.68
N ARG A 30 -8.08 -20.27 11.53
CA ARG A 30 -8.72 -18.96 11.49
C ARG A 30 -9.53 -18.92 10.20
N LEU A 31 -10.70 -18.32 10.30
CA LEU A 31 -11.49 -18.01 9.12
C LEU A 31 -10.61 -17.23 8.13
N PRO A 32 -10.83 -17.38 6.81
CA PRO A 32 -10.22 -16.50 5.83
C PRO A 32 -10.35 -15.04 6.27
N PRO A 33 -9.35 -14.17 6.03
CA PRO A 33 -9.33 -12.81 6.57
C PRO A 33 -10.59 -12.00 6.23
N PHE A 34 -11.24 -12.24 5.09
CA PHE A 34 -12.49 -11.57 4.70
C PHE A 34 -13.74 -12.01 5.51
N LEU A 35 -13.64 -13.12 6.25
CA LEU A 35 -14.67 -13.63 7.17
C LEU A 35 -14.33 -13.32 8.63
N ASP A 36 -13.14 -12.79 8.93
CA ASP A 36 -12.70 -12.46 10.30
C ASP A 36 -13.15 -11.04 10.72
N HIS A 37 -14.34 -10.65 10.29
CA HIS A 37 -14.93 -9.32 10.51
C HIS A 37 -16.22 -9.36 11.35
N PHE A 38 -16.52 -10.49 12.01
CA PHE A 38 -17.65 -10.62 12.93
C PHE A 38 -17.38 -9.98 14.30
N ASN A 39 -16.83 -8.76 14.30
CA ASN A 39 -16.62 -7.96 15.50
C ASN A 39 -17.69 -6.85 15.60
N ALA A 40 -17.92 -6.34 16.81
CA ALA A 40 -18.97 -5.35 17.05
C ALA A 40 -18.70 -3.99 16.36
N ARG A 41 -17.46 -3.71 15.93
CA ARG A 41 -17.07 -2.47 15.25
C ARG A 41 -17.47 -2.54 13.77
N ASP A 42 -17.05 -3.60 13.10
CA ASP A 42 -17.26 -3.83 11.68
C ASP A 42 -18.75 -4.08 11.36
N LEU A 43 -19.46 -4.79 12.25
CA LEU A 43 -20.91 -4.98 12.12
C LEU A 43 -21.69 -3.65 12.24
N LYS A 44 -21.24 -2.70 13.05
CA LYS A 44 -21.87 -1.35 13.11
C LYS A 44 -21.65 -0.57 11.82
N ILE A 45 -20.45 -0.67 11.24
CA ILE A 45 -20.11 -0.04 9.96
C ILE A 45 -20.97 -0.66 8.84
N LEU A 46 -21.03 -1.99 8.78
CA LEU A 46 -21.85 -2.72 7.83
C LEU A 46 -23.33 -2.33 7.94
N PHE A 47 -23.87 -2.31 9.17
CA PHE A 47 -25.26 -1.92 9.40
C PHE A 47 -25.56 -0.50 8.92
N ARG A 48 -24.66 0.45 9.19
CA ARG A 48 -24.77 1.85 8.72
C ARG A 48 -24.79 1.94 7.19
N CYS A 49 -23.90 1.23 6.51
CA CYS A 49 -23.87 1.19 5.05
C CYS A 49 -25.09 0.48 4.46
N TRP A 50 -25.55 -0.58 5.13
CA TRP A 50 -26.71 -1.37 4.73
C TRP A 50 -28.01 -0.58 4.79
N VAL A 51 -28.25 0.16 5.88
CA VAL A 51 -29.43 1.03 5.99
C VAL A 51 -29.45 2.07 4.86
N ALA A 52 -28.31 2.72 4.58
CA ALA A 52 -28.23 3.71 3.51
C ALA A 52 -28.58 3.11 2.13
N ALA A 53 -27.96 1.96 1.79
CA ALA A 53 -28.17 1.30 0.51
C ALA A 53 -29.58 0.74 0.36
N TRP A 54 -30.15 0.18 1.43
CA TRP A 54 -31.49 -0.38 1.42
C TRP A 54 -32.54 0.71 1.23
N VAL A 55 -32.45 1.82 1.98
CA VAL A 55 -33.34 2.98 1.79
C VAL A 55 -33.22 3.54 0.37
N ALA A 56 -32.01 3.61 -0.19
CA ALA A 56 -31.82 4.03 -1.59
C ALA A 56 -32.49 3.08 -2.60
N CYS A 57 -32.54 1.78 -2.33
CA CYS A 57 -33.25 0.83 -3.18
C CYS A 57 -34.77 0.99 -3.12
N LEU A 58 -35.32 1.31 -1.94
CA LEU A 58 -36.76 1.56 -1.81
C LEU A 58 -37.24 2.70 -2.71
N LEU A 59 -36.38 3.70 -2.98
CA LEU A 59 -36.73 4.85 -3.82
C LEU A 59 -37.07 4.49 -5.27
N PHE A 60 -36.45 3.44 -5.86
CA PHE A 60 -36.82 3.03 -7.22
C PHE A 60 -38.01 2.07 -7.24
N LEU A 61 -38.36 1.45 -6.10
CA LEU A 61 -39.56 0.61 -5.96
C LEU A 61 -40.83 1.45 -5.70
N ILE A 62 -40.68 2.66 -5.12
CA ILE A 62 -41.78 3.57 -4.83
C ILE A 62 -42.10 4.41 -6.08
N SER A 63 -43.27 4.20 -6.70
CA SER A 63 -43.63 4.82 -7.99
C SER A 63 -43.55 6.36 -8.01
N PRO A 64 -44.01 7.11 -6.99
CA PRO A 64 -43.83 8.56 -6.96
C PRO A 64 -42.36 9.02 -6.94
N SER A 65 -41.49 8.25 -6.29
CA SER A 65 -40.06 8.53 -6.25
C SER A 65 -39.41 8.19 -7.61
N LEU A 66 -39.78 7.05 -8.18
CA LEU A 66 -39.30 6.61 -9.49
C LEU A 66 -39.70 7.57 -10.63
N SER A 67 -40.92 8.09 -10.62
CA SER A 67 -41.37 9.06 -11.64
C SER A 67 -40.69 10.43 -11.52
N SER A 68 -40.36 10.87 -10.30
CA SER A 68 -39.68 12.14 -10.05
C SER A 68 -38.18 12.10 -10.35
N LEU A 69 -37.53 10.99 -10.00
CA LEU A 69 -36.08 10.79 -10.18
C LEU A 69 -35.71 10.21 -11.56
N GLY A 70 -36.63 9.48 -12.20
CA GLY A 70 -36.48 8.89 -13.53
C GLY A 70 -35.89 7.47 -13.52
N GLN A 71 -35.67 6.91 -14.72
CA GLN A 71 -35.23 5.52 -14.93
C GLN A 71 -33.84 5.19 -14.36
N ALA A 72 -33.06 6.19 -13.96
CA ALA A 72 -31.75 5.97 -13.35
C ALA A 72 -31.79 6.04 -11.80
N THR A 73 -32.96 5.88 -11.18
CA THR A 73 -33.09 5.98 -9.71
C THR A 73 -32.20 5.00 -8.95
N PHE A 74 -31.97 3.80 -9.51
CA PHE A 74 -31.03 2.80 -8.95
C PHE A 74 -29.59 3.33 -8.79
N PHE A 75 -29.22 4.39 -9.54
CA PHE A 75 -27.92 5.02 -9.45
C PHE A 75 -27.64 5.60 -8.06
N ALA A 76 -28.68 5.96 -7.28
CA ALA A 76 -28.54 6.34 -5.88
C ALA A 76 -27.87 5.25 -5.04
N CYS A 77 -28.31 3.99 -5.19
CA CYS A 77 -27.71 2.85 -4.51
C CYS A 77 -26.33 2.51 -5.09
N LEU A 78 -26.12 2.67 -6.41
CA LEU A 78 -24.81 2.45 -7.02
C LEU A 78 -23.75 3.42 -6.47
N VAL A 79 -24.10 4.69 -6.28
CA VAL A 79 -23.22 5.69 -5.67
C VAL A 79 -22.86 5.30 -4.24
N LEU A 80 -23.81 4.76 -3.46
CA LEU A 80 -23.55 4.24 -2.10
C LEU A 80 -22.70 2.96 -2.08
N LEU A 81 -22.68 2.16 -3.14
CA LEU A 81 -21.72 1.04 -3.29
C LEU A 81 -20.32 1.53 -3.66
N MET A 82 -20.23 2.59 -4.47
CA MET A 82 -18.94 3.21 -4.84
C MET A 82 -18.32 3.94 -3.66
N LEU A 83 -19.11 4.81 -3.01
CA LEU A 83 -18.76 5.63 -1.85
C LEU A 83 -19.68 5.26 -0.67
N PRO A 84 -19.43 4.12 0.01
CA PRO A 84 -20.20 3.76 1.18
C PRO A 84 -19.95 4.73 2.34
N PRO A 85 -20.93 4.98 3.22
CA PRO A 85 -20.71 5.72 4.45
C PRO A 85 -19.99 4.83 5.47
N SER A 86 -18.81 4.29 5.13
CA SER A 86 -18.01 3.42 6.01
C SER A 86 -16.91 4.18 6.75
N SER A 87 -16.54 5.35 6.24
CA SER A 87 -15.51 6.22 6.81
C SER A 87 -16.04 7.18 7.87
N VAL A 88 -15.14 8.07 8.34
CA VAL A 88 -15.49 9.27 9.10
C VAL A 88 -16.39 10.19 8.26
N VAL A 89 -17.28 10.94 8.92
CA VAL A 89 -18.24 11.87 8.28
C VAL A 89 -17.54 12.87 7.35
N PHE A 90 -16.46 13.50 7.81
CA PHE A 90 -15.72 14.49 7.01
C PHE A 90 -15.10 13.87 5.75
N ILE A 91 -14.55 12.66 5.89
CA ILE A 91 -13.96 11.89 4.80
C ILE A 91 -15.05 11.59 3.75
N TYR A 92 -16.20 11.09 4.18
CA TYR A 92 -17.35 10.85 3.30
C TYR A 92 -17.80 12.13 2.55
N LEU A 93 -17.89 13.27 3.25
CA LEU A 93 -18.27 14.56 2.66
C LEU A 93 -17.27 15.01 1.59
N LEU A 94 -15.97 14.79 1.80
CA LEU A 94 -14.94 15.13 0.83
C LEU A 94 -15.10 14.33 -0.47
N GLY A 95 -15.49 13.05 -0.38
CA GLY A 95 -15.77 12.22 -1.55
C GLY A 95 -17.02 12.65 -2.29
N ALA A 96 -18.07 12.96 -1.53
CA ALA A 96 -19.29 13.51 -2.09
C ALA A 96 -19.02 14.81 -2.87
N LEU A 97 -18.19 15.70 -2.31
CA LEU A 97 -17.80 16.95 -2.95
C LEU A 97 -16.91 16.72 -4.17
N SER A 98 -15.94 15.80 -4.10
CA SER A 98 -15.09 15.41 -5.24
C SER A 98 -15.92 14.82 -6.40
N LEU A 99 -16.87 13.93 -6.08
CA LEU A 99 -17.80 13.37 -7.05
C LEU A 99 -18.59 14.47 -7.76
N TYR A 100 -19.21 15.37 -6.98
CA TYR A 100 -20.01 16.46 -7.54
C TYR A 100 -19.19 17.49 -8.30
N LEU A 101 -17.95 17.75 -7.87
CA LEU A 101 -17.02 18.57 -8.64
C LEU A 101 -16.83 17.99 -10.05
N GLY A 102 -16.67 16.67 -10.16
CA GLY A 102 -16.59 15.97 -11.45
C GLY A 102 -17.84 16.17 -12.31
N VAL A 103 -19.02 15.97 -11.71
CA VAL A 103 -20.33 16.16 -12.38
C VAL A 103 -20.49 17.60 -12.87
N CYS A 104 -20.16 18.60 -12.03
CA CYS A 104 -20.29 20.01 -12.36
C CYS A 104 -19.30 20.45 -13.45
N LEU A 105 -18.05 19.99 -13.40
CA LEU A 105 -17.04 20.28 -14.43
C LEU A 105 -17.45 19.69 -15.78
N ALA A 106 -17.91 18.44 -15.80
CA ALA A 106 -18.38 17.78 -17.02
C ALA A 106 -19.67 18.43 -17.55
N TRP A 107 -20.59 18.85 -16.68
CA TRP A 107 -21.77 19.62 -17.08
C TRP A 107 -21.39 20.96 -17.72
N ALA A 108 -20.52 21.74 -17.08
CA ALA A 108 -20.07 23.02 -17.61
C ALA A 108 -19.38 22.85 -18.98
N TRP A 109 -18.47 21.88 -19.10
CA TRP A 109 -17.78 21.58 -20.36
C TRP A 109 -18.72 21.04 -21.43
N GLY A 110 -19.67 20.18 -21.05
CA GLY A 110 -20.69 19.63 -21.94
C GLY A 110 -21.65 20.68 -22.48
N VAL A 111 -22.07 21.64 -21.65
CA VAL A 111 -22.91 22.78 -22.10
C VAL A 111 -22.15 23.69 -23.06
N ILE A 112 -20.87 23.98 -22.78
CA ILE A 112 -20.00 24.73 -23.70
C ILE A 112 -19.88 23.99 -25.03
N THR A 113 -19.64 22.68 -24.97
CA THR A 113 -19.54 21.82 -26.15
C THR A 113 -20.84 21.81 -26.95
N MET A 114 -21.98 21.68 -26.28
CA MET A 114 -23.31 21.69 -26.91
C MET A 114 -23.56 23.01 -27.64
N LYS A 115 -23.23 24.16 -27.03
CA LYS A 115 -23.35 25.46 -27.71
C LYS A 115 -22.41 25.58 -28.90
N ALA A 116 -21.15 25.17 -28.76
CA ALA A 116 -20.17 25.19 -29.86
C ALA A 116 -20.60 24.29 -31.02
N ALA A 117 -21.12 23.10 -30.71
CA ALA A 117 -21.60 22.14 -31.71
C ALA A 117 -22.83 22.69 -32.45
N TYR A 118 -23.81 23.27 -31.75
CA TYR A 118 -24.96 23.89 -32.42
C TYR A 118 -24.60 25.13 -33.24
N ALA A 119 -23.59 25.90 -32.83
CA ALA A 119 -23.09 27.01 -33.64
C ALA A 119 -22.47 26.54 -34.98
N ALA A 120 -21.99 25.30 -35.05
CA ALA A 120 -21.50 24.69 -36.28
C ALA A 120 -22.62 24.13 -37.18
N ARG A 121 -23.86 24.03 -36.69
CA ARG A 121 -25.02 23.55 -37.45
C ARG A 121 -25.73 24.73 -38.13
N SER A 122 -25.98 24.63 -39.44
CA SER A 122 -26.74 25.65 -40.18
C SER A 122 -28.23 25.64 -39.78
N SER A 123 -28.79 26.82 -39.52
CA SER A 123 -30.19 26.97 -39.11
C SER A 123 -31.17 26.51 -40.19
N ALA A 124 -30.88 26.80 -41.46
CA ALA A 124 -31.70 26.39 -42.61
C ALA A 124 -31.78 24.86 -42.76
N ASP A 125 -30.64 24.17 -42.71
CA ASP A 125 -30.60 22.71 -42.86
C ASP A 125 -31.28 22.01 -41.67
N THR A 126 -31.13 22.56 -40.46
CA THR A 126 -31.80 22.02 -39.26
C THR A 126 -33.32 22.11 -39.39
N GLN A 127 -33.85 23.24 -39.84
CA GLN A 127 -35.29 23.42 -40.04
C GLN A 127 -35.82 22.49 -41.14
N ALA A 128 -35.07 22.34 -42.25
CA ALA A 128 -35.42 21.41 -43.31
C ALA A 128 -35.46 19.95 -42.81
N GLN A 129 -34.46 19.53 -42.03
CA GLN A 129 -34.42 18.18 -41.43
C GLN A 129 -35.55 17.95 -40.42
N LEU A 130 -35.87 18.96 -39.60
CA LEU A 130 -36.99 18.86 -38.64
C LEU A 130 -38.34 18.69 -39.35
N LEU A 131 -38.60 19.47 -40.40
CA LEU A 131 -39.83 19.35 -41.19
C LEU A 131 -39.93 17.98 -41.88
N ALA A 132 -38.83 17.49 -42.45
CA ALA A 132 -38.79 16.15 -43.05
C ALA A 132 -39.02 15.04 -42.00
N LEU A 133 -38.47 15.21 -40.79
CA LEU A 133 -38.65 14.28 -39.69
C LEU A 133 -40.10 14.27 -39.19
N GLU A 134 -40.74 15.43 -39.04
CA GLU A 134 -42.16 15.54 -38.67
C GLU A 134 -43.08 14.87 -39.70
N GLN A 135 -42.84 15.09 -41.00
CA GLN A 135 -43.59 14.43 -42.07
C GLN A 135 -43.45 12.90 -42.00
N THR A 136 -42.23 12.41 -41.81
CA THR A 136 -41.96 10.97 -41.66
C THR A 136 -42.60 10.40 -40.40
N ALA A 137 -42.61 11.15 -39.30
CA ALA A 137 -43.23 10.77 -38.05
C ALA A 137 -44.74 10.64 -38.18
N VAL A 138 -45.41 11.59 -38.84
CA VAL A 138 -46.86 11.54 -39.10
C VAL A 138 -47.22 10.36 -40.01
N GLN A 139 -46.45 10.12 -41.07
CA GLN A 139 -46.67 8.98 -41.97
C GLN A 139 -46.56 7.64 -41.23
N ARG A 140 -45.50 7.46 -40.43
CA ARG A 140 -45.30 6.24 -39.62
C ARG A 140 -46.34 6.11 -38.51
N ALA A 141 -46.73 7.20 -37.86
CA ALA A 141 -47.78 7.21 -36.84
C ALA A 141 -49.14 6.79 -37.42
N ASN A 142 -49.49 7.30 -38.61
CA ASN A 142 -50.72 6.91 -39.32
C ASN A 142 -50.71 5.44 -39.73
N ALA A 143 -49.53 4.89 -40.07
CA ALA A 143 -49.39 3.48 -40.46
C ALA A 143 -49.40 2.51 -39.26
N THR A 144 -48.90 2.92 -38.08
CA THR A 144 -48.75 2.05 -36.91
C THR A 144 -49.80 2.29 -35.81
N GLY A 145 -50.59 3.36 -35.92
CA GLY A 145 -51.55 3.78 -34.89
C GLY A 145 -50.91 4.32 -33.61
N GLN A 146 -49.59 4.58 -33.61
CA GLN A 146 -48.87 5.13 -32.46
C GLN A 146 -48.95 6.67 -32.42
N PRO A 147 -48.85 7.30 -31.23
CA PRO A 147 -48.84 8.75 -31.13
C PRO A 147 -47.62 9.34 -31.85
N VAL A 148 -47.81 10.42 -32.60
CA VAL A 148 -46.76 11.09 -33.40
C VAL A 148 -45.54 11.43 -32.55
N ALA A 149 -45.73 11.84 -31.30
CA ALA A 149 -44.64 12.19 -30.38
C ALA A 149 -43.70 11.01 -30.05
N SER A 150 -44.23 9.78 -29.90
CA SER A 150 -43.37 8.62 -29.61
C SER A 150 -42.58 8.20 -30.84
N VAL A 151 -43.21 8.22 -32.02
CA VAL A 151 -42.55 7.92 -33.29
C VAL A 151 -41.46 8.94 -33.60
N LEU A 152 -41.72 10.23 -33.33
CA LEU A 152 -40.75 11.30 -33.48
C LEU A 152 -39.54 11.09 -32.57
N GLN A 153 -39.76 10.73 -31.30
CA GLN A 153 -38.68 10.42 -30.37
C GLN A 153 -37.82 9.24 -30.86
N VAL A 154 -38.46 8.17 -31.38
CA VAL A 154 -37.75 7.02 -31.97
C VAL A 154 -36.88 7.44 -33.15
N LEU A 155 -37.43 8.22 -34.09
CA LEU A 155 -36.72 8.70 -35.27
C LEU A 155 -35.49 9.55 -34.93
N VAL A 156 -35.59 10.38 -33.89
CA VAL A 156 -34.46 11.18 -33.39
C VAL A 156 -33.33 10.27 -32.89
N TYR A 157 -33.65 9.26 -32.07
CA TYR A 157 -32.65 8.30 -31.57
C TYR A 157 -32.15 7.29 -32.63
N GLU A 158 -32.89 7.11 -33.74
CA GLU A 158 -32.41 6.38 -34.92
C GLU A 158 -31.33 7.15 -35.70
N GLY A 159 -31.10 8.43 -35.40
CA GLY A 159 -30.00 9.21 -35.98
C GLY A 159 -30.40 10.10 -37.15
N HIS A 160 -31.70 10.34 -37.38
CA HIS A 160 -32.18 11.20 -38.47
C HIS A 160 -31.75 12.67 -38.35
N MET A 161 -31.32 13.10 -37.16
CA MET A 161 -30.81 14.46 -36.88
C MET A 161 -29.28 14.55 -36.81
N LEU A 162 -28.54 13.51 -37.20
CA LEU A 162 -27.08 13.52 -37.16
C LEU A 162 -26.50 14.50 -38.20
N ASP A 163 -25.55 15.34 -37.75
CA ASP A 163 -24.75 16.22 -38.62
C ASP A 163 -23.26 15.96 -38.34
N ALA A 164 -22.47 15.80 -39.40
CA ALA A 164 -21.04 15.56 -39.31
C ALA A 164 -20.28 16.71 -38.62
N ARG A 165 -20.71 17.97 -38.82
CA ARG A 165 -20.09 19.16 -38.20
C ARG A 165 -20.29 19.15 -36.68
N VAL A 166 -21.52 18.89 -36.25
CA VAL A 166 -21.90 18.77 -34.83
C VAL A 166 -21.13 17.63 -34.18
N THR A 167 -21.06 16.48 -34.86
CA THR A 167 -20.35 15.30 -34.38
C THR A 167 -18.85 15.57 -34.21
N ALA A 168 -18.20 16.17 -35.21
CA ALA A 168 -16.78 16.48 -35.16
C ALA A 168 -16.42 17.44 -34.01
N VAL A 169 -17.19 18.52 -33.84
CA VAL A 169 -16.99 19.48 -32.74
C VAL A 169 -17.23 18.81 -31.38
N THR A 170 -18.27 17.99 -31.27
CA THR A 170 -18.59 17.24 -30.03
C THR A 170 -17.44 16.32 -29.64
N TYR A 171 -16.96 15.49 -30.57
CA TYR A 171 -15.90 14.53 -30.30
C TYR A 171 -14.60 15.22 -29.93
N CYS A 172 -14.21 16.28 -30.65
CA CYS A 172 -12.98 17.02 -30.37
C CYS A 172 -12.97 17.60 -28.95
N LEU A 173 -14.04 18.30 -28.55
CA LEU A 173 -14.11 18.96 -27.25
C LEU A 173 -14.31 17.96 -26.10
N ILE A 174 -15.18 16.96 -26.25
CA ILE A 174 -15.40 15.96 -25.18
C ILE A 174 -14.17 15.05 -25.01
N CYS A 175 -13.54 14.59 -26.09
CA CYS A 175 -12.33 13.77 -25.98
C CYS A 175 -11.17 14.56 -25.33
N THR A 176 -11.07 15.87 -25.58
CA THR A 176 -10.09 16.73 -24.89
C THR A 176 -10.34 16.75 -23.38
N PHE A 177 -11.60 16.86 -22.95
CA PHE A 177 -11.94 16.81 -21.53
C PHE A 177 -11.68 15.43 -20.91
N ILE A 178 -12.02 14.35 -21.61
CA ILE A 178 -11.72 12.98 -21.17
C ILE A 178 -10.21 12.77 -21.02
N TYR A 179 -9.40 13.29 -21.94
CA TYR A 179 -7.94 13.24 -21.83
C TYR A 179 -7.46 13.96 -20.56
N LEU A 180 -7.95 15.17 -20.29
CA LEU A 180 -7.57 15.94 -19.10
C LEU A 180 -7.99 15.24 -17.80
N MET A 181 -9.20 14.68 -17.75
CA MET A 181 -9.71 13.95 -16.58
C MET A 181 -8.98 12.61 -16.37
N ALA A 182 -8.69 11.88 -17.45
CA ALA A 182 -7.91 10.64 -17.38
C ALA A 182 -6.49 10.90 -16.89
N ARG A 183 -5.85 11.97 -17.38
CA ARG A 183 -4.53 12.38 -16.90
C ARG A 183 -4.58 12.80 -15.43
N LEU A 184 -5.58 13.58 -15.02
CA LEU A 184 -5.77 13.98 -13.62
C LEU A 184 -5.94 12.77 -12.70
N ARG A 185 -6.63 11.72 -13.16
CA ARG A 185 -6.78 10.46 -12.43
C ARG A 185 -5.45 9.73 -12.27
N ALA A 186 -4.61 9.73 -13.31
CA ALA A 186 -3.32 9.06 -13.29
C ALA A 186 -2.30 9.78 -12.40
N SER A 187 -2.26 11.12 -12.44
CA SER A 187 -1.31 11.94 -11.65
C SER A 187 -1.77 12.24 -10.22
N ASN A 188 -3.07 12.12 -9.94
CA ASN A 188 -3.59 12.40 -8.61
C ASN A 188 -4.70 11.42 -8.24
N PRO A 189 -4.35 10.32 -7.53
CA PRO A 189 -5.32 9.33 -7.07
C PRO A 189 -6.47 9.93 -6.24
N LYS A 190 -6.27 11.09 -5.59
CA LYS A 190 -7.33 11.80 -4.82
C LYS A 190 -8.48 12.27 -5.71
N ALA A 191 -8.20 12.57 -6.97
CA ALA A 191 -9.17 13.08 -7.93
C ALA A 191 -9.90 11.94 -8.69
N THR A 192 -9.73 10.68 -8.28
CA THR A 192 -10.33 9.52 -8.95
C THR A 192 -11.85 9.63 -9.08
N PHE A 193 -12.58 10.03 -8.02
CA PHE A 193 -14.03 10.23 -8.12
C PHE A 193 -14.40 11.39 -9.04
N THR A 194 -13.69 12.51 -8.95
CA THR A 194 -13.87 13.65 -9.86
C THR A 194 -13.74 13.20 -11.32
N ALA A 195 -12.70 12.44 -11.64
CA ALA A 195 -12.44 11.96 -12.99
C ALA A 195 -13.47 10.92 -13.46
N ILE A 196 -13.80 9.91 -12.64
CA ILE A 196 -14.77 8.86 -13.02
C ILE A 196 -16.14 9.47 -13.31
N PHE A 197 -16.68 10.28 -12.40
CA PHE A 197 -17.99 10.90 -12.61
C PHE A 197 -17.94 11.99 -13.68
N GLY A 198 -16.81 12.68 -13.83
CA GLY A 198 -16.59 13.60 -14.95
C GLY A 198 -16.65 12.90 -16.31
N ILE A 199 -16.00 11.72 -16.43
CA ILE A 199 -16.03 10.90 -17.66
C ILE A 199 -17.44 10.37 -17.93
N ILE A 200 -18.11 9.76 -16.93
CA ILE A 200 -19.48 9.23 -17.09
C ILE A 200 -20.46 10.29 -17.60
N ILE A 201 -20.41 11.51 -17.03
CA ILE A 201 -21.27 12.61 -17.49
C ILE A 201 -20.85 13.12 -18.87
N SER A 202 -19.56 13.10 -19.20
CA SER A 202 -19.06 13.46 -20.53
C SER A 202 -19.50 12.45 -21.59
N ASP A 203 -19.57 11.15 -21.26
CA ASP A 203 -20.05 10.11 -22.17
C ASP A 203 -21.52 10.34 -22.53
N LEU A 204 -22.34 10.79 -21.58
CA LEU A 204 -23.72 11.18 -21.87
C LEU A 204 -23.77 12.29 -22.93
N PHE A 205 -22.95 13.33 -22.80
CA PHE A 205 -22.87 14.36 -23.84
C PHE A 205 -22.35 13.77 -25.16
N LEU A 206 -21.27 12.98 -25.14
CA LEU A 206 -20.69 12.38 -26.34
C LEU A 206 -21.71 11.55 -27.14
N THR A 207 -22.51 10.72 -26.48
CA THR A 207 -23.43 9.78 -27.14
C THR A 207 -24.77 10.40 -27.51
N TYR A 208 -25.27 11.35 -26.73
CA TYR A 208 -26.61 11.92 -26.95
C TYR A 208 -26.60 13.25 -27.69
N LEU A 209 -25.58 14.10 -27.50
CA LEU A 209 -25.54 15.44 -28.10
C LEU A 209 -25.69 15.42 -29.63
N PRO A 210 -25.00 14.55 -30.39
CA PRO A 210 -25.13 14.55 -31.86
C PRO A 210 -26.55 14.23 -32.35
N LEU A 211 -27.32 13.47 -31.56
CA LEU A 211 -28.68 13.05 -31.88
C LEU A 211 -29.72 14.13 -31.58
N LEU A 212 -29.45 15.03 -30.64
CA LEU A 212 -30.46 15.97 -30.17
C LEU A 212 -30.71 17.12 -31.16
N PRO A 213 -31.98 17.42 -31.48
CA PRO A 213 -32.33 18.51 -32.39
C PRO A 213 -32.13 19.91 -31.79
N SER A 214 -32.20 20.02 -30.45
CA SER A 214 -32.21 21.29 -29.73
C SER A 214 -31.35 21.26 -28.46
N PHE A 215 -30.97 22.44 -28.01
CA PHE A 215 -30.18 22.63 -26.79
C PHE A 215 -30.88 22.02 -25.57
N ASN A 216 -30.18 21.14 -24.85
CA ASN A 216 -30.63 20.50 -23.62
C ASN A 216 -29.49 20.47 -22.60
N GLY A 217 -29.34 21.56 -21.85
CA GLY A 217 -28.35 21.66 -20.77
C GLY A 217 -28.68 20.85 -19.51
N THR A 218 -29.85 20.21 -19.44
CA THR A 218 -30.31 19.44 -18.26
C THR A 218 -30.09 17.93 -18.41
N LEU A 219 -29.47 17.49 -19.51
CA LEU A 219 -29.18 16.08 -19.79
C LEU A 219 -28.51 15.35 -18.59
N PRO A 220 -27.52 15.93 -17.87
CA PRO A 220 -26.90 15.27 -16.73
C PRO A 220 -27.81 15.06 -15.52
N LEU A 221 -28.97 15.74 -15.44
CA LEU A 221 -29.89 15.60 -14.30
C LEU A 221 -30.39 14.16 -14.12
N ALA A 222 -30.43 13.37 -15.20
CA ALA A 222 -30.81 11.96 -15.15
C ALA A 222 -29.92 11.14 -14.19
N LEU A 223 -28.62 11.44 -14.11
CA LEU A 223 -27.69 10.78 -13.17
C LEU A 223 -27.39 11.63 -11.93
N ALA A 224 -27.36 12.97 -12.09
CA ALA A 224 -26.98 13.87 -11.01
C ALA A 224 -28.02 13.92 -9.87
N LYS A 225 -29.33 13.79 -10.17
CA LYS A 225 -30.40 13.78 -9.15
C LYS A 225 -30.31 12.52 -8.28
N PRO A 226 -30.34 11.28 -8.83
CA PRO A 226 -30.17 10.07 -8.02
C PRO A 226 -28.85 10.05 -7.24
N ALA A 227 -27.75 10.53 -7.83
CA ALA A 227 -26.46 10.61 -7.14
C ALA A 227 -26.54 11.48 -5.87
N GLY A 228 -27.26 12.59 -5.93
CA GLY A 228 -27.43 13.51 -4.79
C GLY A 228 -28.25 12.92 -3.68
N VAL A 229 -29.31 12.20 -4.03
CA VAL A 229 -30.12 11.48 -3.05
C VAL A 229 -29.29 10.39 -2.37
N GLY A 230 -28.52 9.62 -3.14
CA GLY A 230 -27.59 8.62 -2.59
C GLY A 230 -26.58 9.25 -1.62
N ILE A 231 -25.94 10.35 -2.02
CA ILE A 231 -25.00 11.11 -1.17
C ILE A 231 -25.67 11.60 0.11
N GLY A 232 -26.87 12.18 0.00
CA GLY A 232 -27.64 12.69 1.14
C GLY A 232 -28.02 11.59 2.12
N LEU A 233 -28.44 10.42 1.63
CA LEU A 233 -28.75 9.25 2.46
C LEU A 233 -27.52 8.74 3.21
N GLY A 234 -26.38 8.62 2.51
CA GLY A 234 -25.15 8.19 3.18
C GLY A 234 -24.63 9.23 4.18
N PHE A 235 -24.80 10.53 3.91
CA PHE A 235 -24.49 11.59 4.88
C PHE A 235 -25.38 11.47 6.13
N ALA A 236 -26.70 11.36 5.96
CA ALA A 236 -27.64 11.19 7.06
C ALA A 236 -27.30 9.95 7.90
N CYS A 237 -27.01 8.81 7.25
CA CYS A 237 -26.61 7.59 7.96
C CYS A 237 -25.26 7.74 8.68
N SER A 238 -24.30 8.48 8.10
CA SER A 238 -22.98 8.73 8.71
C SER A 238 -23.08 9.55 10.01
N VAL A 239 -24.07 10.43 10.11
CA VAL A 239 -24.32 11.30 11.27
C VAL A 239 -25.21 10.62 12.31
N LEU A 240 -26.32 9.99 11.87
CA LEU A 240 -27.36 9.46 12.76
C LEU A 240 -27.06 8.06 13.28
N ILE A 241 -26.38 7.22 12.50
CA ILE A 241 -26.15 5.80 12.81
C ILE A 241 -24.67 5.60 13.15
N PHE A 242 -24.35 5.39 14.43
CA PHE A 242 -22.98 5.14 14.91
C PHE A 242 -21.92 6.11 14.34
N PRO A 243 -21.98 7.41 14.66
CA PRO A 243 -21.01 8.39 14.16
C PRO A 243 -19.58 8.02 14.61
N GLN A 244 -18.65 8.06 13.65
CA GLN A 244 -17.23 7.83 13.88
C GLN A 244 -16.47 9.14 13.67
N SER A 245 -15.59 9.49 14.63
CA SER A 245 -14.65 10.61 14.50
C SER A 245 -13.27 10.08 14.10
N THR A 246 -12.46 10.94 13.49
CA THR A 246 -11.08 10.63 13.06
C THR A 246 -10.22 10.23 14.26
N SER A 247 -10.34 10.93 15.38
CA SER A 247 -9.63 10.65 16.62
C SER A 247 -9.89 9.23 17.12
N ARG A 248 -11.13 8.72 17.04
CA ARG A 248 -11.45 7.34 17.45
C ARG A 248 -10.87 6.32 16.50
N VAL A 249 -10.91 6.58 15.19
CA VAL A 249 -10.31 5.68 14.20
C VAL A 249 -8.81 5.57 14.46
N VAL A 250 -8.12 6.70 14.66
CA VAL A 250 -6.69 6.73 14.97
C VAL A 250 -6.37 6.00 16.28
N LEU A 251 -7.14 6.24 17.35
CA LEU A 251 -6.89 5.58 18.64
C LEU A 251 -7.11 4.06 18.57
N ASN A 252 -8.18 3.60 17.93
CA ASN A 252 -8.38 2.16 17.74
C ASN A 252 -7.22 1.54 16.97
N SER A 253 -6.76 2.18 15.90
CA SER A 253 -5.65 1.64 15.13
C SER A 253 -4.31 1.72 15.87
N MET A 254 -4.12 2.70 16.76
CA MET A 254 -2.98 2.70 17.69
C MET A 254 -3.05 1.52 18.67
N GLU A 255 -4.24 1.18 19.19
CA GLU A 255 -4.44 -0.02 20.02
C GLU A 255 -4.10 -1.31 19.23
N ASP A 256 -4.54 -1.39 17.97
CA ASP A 256 -4.26 -2.53 17.08
C ASP A 256 -2.75 -2.66 16.80
N ILE A 257 -2.05 -1.54 16.56
CA ILE A 257 -0.59 -1.51 16.39
C ILE A 257 0.11 -1.99 17.67
N ILE A 258 -0.25 -1.44 18.84
CA ILE A 258 0.36 -1.82 20.12
C ILE A 258 0.18 -3.33 20.38
N GLU A 259 -0.97 -3.89 20.04
CA GLU A 259 -1.19 -5.34 20.11
C GLU A 259 -0.22 -6.10 19.18
N LEU A 260 -0.06 -5.67 17.93
CA LEU A 260 0.84 -6.32 16.98
C LEU A 260 2.32 -6.24 17.41
N LEU A 261 2.72 -5.19 18.12
CA LEU A 261 4.08 -5.03 18.66
C LEU A 261 4.42 -6.07 19.75
N THR A 262 3.42 -6.74 20.34
CA THR A 262 3.67 -7.83 21.29
C THR A 262 4.25 -9.08 20.60
N HIS A 263 3.98 -9.29 19.30
CA HIS A 263 4.42 -10.49 18.59
C HIS A 263 5.96 -10.58 18.41
N PRO A 264 6.68 -9.54 17.94
CA PRO A 264 8.15 -9.55 17.89
C PRO A 264 8.82 -9.85 19.23
N LEU A 265 8.28 -9.31 20.32
CA LEU A 265 8.76 -9.57 21.68
C LEU A 265 8.54 -11.03 22.08
N ALA A 266 7.36 -11.58 21.77
CA ALA A 266 7.04 -12.99 22.01
C ALA A 266 7.92 -13.96 21.20
N PHE A 267 8.21 -13.64 19.93
CA PHE A 267 9.17 -14.42 19.12
C PHE A 267 10.55 -14.42 19.76
N THR A 268 11.01 -13.25 20.23
CA THR A 268 12.31 -13.14 20.91
C THR A 268 12.33 -14.03 22.15
N LEU A 269 11.31 -13.94 23.00
CA LEU A 269 11.17 -14.77 24.20
C LEU A 269 11.20 -16.28 23.88
N ALA A 270 10.52 -16.70 22.82
CA ALA A 270 10.47 -18.10 22.39
C ALA A 270 11.81 -18.67 21.89
N THR A 271 12.73 -17.80 21.48
CA THR A 271 14.03 -18.15 20.89
C THR A 271 15.19 -18.08 21.87
N LEU A 272 15.02 -17.39 23.01
CA LEU A 272 16.05 -17.25 24.04
C LEU A 272 16.51 -18.62 24.53
N GLY A 273 17.84 -18.81 24.63
CA GLY A 273 18.46 -20.05 25.10
C GLY A 273 18.42 -21.23 24.11
N LYS A 274 17.78 -21.09 22.94
CA LYS A 274 17.71 -22.16 21.93
C LYS A 274 18.78 -21.99 20.86
N ARG A 275 19.54 -23.05 20.58
CA ARG A 275 20.60 -23.06 19.55
C ARG A 275 20.00 -22.96 18.14
N ASP A 276 18.96 -23.76 17.87
CA ASP A 276 18.20 -23.78 16.62
C ASP A 276 16.67 -23.74 16.87
N PRO A 277 16.09 -22.54 17.03
CA PRO A 277 14.64 -22.40 17.11
C PRO A 277 14.01 -22.58 15.72
N ASP A 278 12.98 -23.45 15.63
CA ASP A 278 12.13 -23.59 14.44
C ASP A 278 11.26 -22.34 14.24
N LEU A 279 11.86 -21.29 13.67
CA LEU A 279 11.18 -20.07 13.27
C LEU A 279 10.82 -20.12 11.78
N ASP A 280 9.54 -19.98 11.48
CA ASP A 280 9.08 -19.85 10.10
C ASP A 280 9.30 -18.42 9.59
N MET A 281 10.18 -18.27 8.59
CA MET A 281 10.43 -16.99 7.90
C MET A 281 9.15 -16.38 7.33
N ALA A 282 8.18 -17.19 6.89
CA ALA A 282 6.92 -16.68 6.37
C ALA A 282 6.09 -16.01 7.47
N GLN A 283 6.12 -16.55 8.70
CA GLN A 283 5.41 -15.98 9.84
C GLN A 283 6.05 -14.65 10.29
N LEU A 284 7.39 -14.58 10.36
CA LEU A 284 8.10 -13.34 10.70
C LEU A 284 7.78 -12.22 9.69
N ARG A 285 7.84 -12.54 8.39
CA ARG A 285 7.48 -11.59 7.32
C ARG A 285 6.02 -11.15 7.41
N LYS A 286 5.10 -12.08 7.68
CA LYS A 286 3.68 -11.75 7.84
C LYS A 286 3.44 -10.76 8.97
N THR A 287 4.16 -10.92 10.10
CA THR A 287 4.09 -9.96 11.22
C THR A 287 4.68 -8.61 10.85
N GLN A 288 5.82 -8.57 10.16
CA GLN A 288 6.44 -7.31 9.69
C GLN A 288 5.48 -6.52 8.78
N VAL A 289 4.94 -7.19 7.77
CA VAL A 289 3.97 -6.60 6.82
C VAL A 289 2.70 -6.16 7.54
N GLY A 290 2.22 -6.94 8.52
CA GLY A 290 1.06 -6.58 9.34
C GLY A 290 1.26 -5.29 10.13
N ILE A 291 2.38 -5.13 10.83
CA ILE A 291 2.70 -3.93 11.62
C ILE A 291 2.80 -2.69 10.74
N ILE A 292 3.58 -2.78 9.64
CA ILE A 292 3.76 -1.67 8.69
C ILE A 292 2.43 -1.32 8.00
N GLY A 293 1.66 -2.35 7.63
CA GLY A 293 0.35 -2.20 7.00
C GLY A 293 -0.65 -1.47 7.88
N GLU A 294 -0.74 -1.81 9.18
CA GLU A 294 -1.61 -1.08 10.12
C GLU A 294 -1.15 0.36 10.33
N TYR A 295 0.15 0.61 10.51
CA TYR A 295 0.67 1.99 10.64
C TYR A 295 0.34 2.86 9.41
N ARG A 296 0.46 2.29 8.20
CA ARG A 296 0.09 2.98 6.96
C ARG A 296 -1.41 3.31 6.88
N LYS A 297 -2.30 2.49 7.44
CA LYS A 297 -3.74 2.81 7.49
C LYS A 297 -4.03 4.03 8.38
N VAL A 298 -3.19 4.27 9.39
CA VAL A 298 -3.33 5.39 10.34
C VAL A 298 -2.82 6.71 9.79
N GLU A 299 -1.77 6.67 8.96
CA GLU A 299 -1.09 7.88 8.48
C GLU A 299 -2.02 8.88 7.77
N PRO A 300 -2.91 8.49 6.83
CA PRO A 300 -3.87 9.41 6.26
C PRO A 300 -4.85 9.95 7.31
N ALA A 301 -5.30 9.13 8.26
CA ALA A 301 -6.22 9.58 9.31
C ALA A 301 -5.55 10.61 10.24
N LEU A 302 -4.24 10.48 10.50
CA LEU A 302 -3.45 11.47 11.26
C LEU A 302 -3.37 12.82 10.54
N ALA A 303 -3.27 12.85 9.21
CA ALA A 303 -3.26 14.10 8.44
C ALA A 303 -4.60 14.87 8.54
N PHE A 304 -5.71 14.15 8.76
CA PHE A 304 -7.05 14.72 8.86
C PHE A 304 -7.47 15.04 10.29
N LEU A 305 -6.67 14.63 11.27
CA LEU A 305 -6.90 14.87 12.68
C LEU A 305 -7.13 16.36 13.02
N PRO A 306 -6.43 17.36 12.41
CA PRO A 306 -6.70 18.78 12.67
C PRO A 306 -8.10 19.25 12.22
N LEU A 307 -8.74 18.52 11.31
CA LEU A 307 -10.07 18.80 10.77
C LEU A 307 -11.17 18.01 11.49
N ASP A 308 -10.81 17.24 12.51
CA ASP A 308 -11.73 16.34 13.18
C ASP A 308 -12.71 17.09 14.09
N PHE A 309 -13.96 16.64 14.04
CA PHE A 309 -14.96 16.94 15.06
C PHE A 309 -15.09 15.71 15.95
N SER A 310 -14.70 15.83 17.22
CA SER A 310 -14.70 14.68 18.13
C SER A 310 -15.30 14.99 19.49
N ILE A 311 -15.93 13.96 20.06
CA ILE A 311 -16.47 13.98 21.41
C ILE A 311 -15.76 12.87 22.19
N GLY A 312 -14.97 13.25 23.18
CA GLY A 312 -14.15 12.32 23.96
C GLY A 312 -13.25 13.01 24.96
N CYS A 313 -12.50 12.21 25.71
CA CYS A 313 -11.48 12.70 26.63
C CYS A 313 -10.28 13.27 25.87
N TRP A 314 -9.91 12.69 24.74
CA TRP A 314 -8.75 13.13 23.95
C TRP A 314 -9.21 13.81 22.65
N GLY A 315 -8.73 15.03 22.44
CA GLY A 315 -8.91 15.79 21.20
C GLY A 315 -7.75 15.58 20.22
N ALA A 316 -7.83 16.22 19.06
CA ALA A 316 -6.85 16.08 17.99
C ALA A 316 -5.40 16.39 18.43
N GLN A 317 -5.15 17.45 19.21
CA GLN A 317 -3.77 17.73 19.67
C GLN A 317 -3.20 16.59 20.51
N HIS A 318 -3.98 16.06 21.45
CA HIS A 318 -3.57 14.94 22.30
C HIS A 318 -3.24 13.70 21.48
N VAL A 319 -4.14 13.29 20.58
CA VAL A 319 -3.92 12.11 19.72
C VAL A 319 -2.74 12.34 18.77
N GLY A 320 -2.55 13.56 18.28
CA GLY A 320 -1.42 13.92 17.42
C GLY A 320 -0.06 13.75 18.10
N THR A 321 0.04 14.02 19.42
CA THR A 321 1.31 13.84 20.15
C THR A 321 1.72 12.38 20.31
N LEU A 322 0.80 11.41 20.16
CA LEU A 322 1.12 9.98 20.22
C LEU A 322 1.78 9.46 18.95
N LYS A 323 1.72 10.19 17.83
CA LYS A 323 2.29 9.77 16.54
C LYS A 323 3.76 9.38 16.67
N GLU A 324 4.55 10.25 17.28
CA GLU A 324 6.00 10.12 17.32
C GLU A 324 6.47 8.98 18.26
N PRO A 325 5.98 8.87 19.51
CA PRO A 325 6.30 7.72 20.36
C PRO A 325 5.88 6.37 19.77
N VAL A 326 4.71 6.29 19.11
CA VAL A 326 4.27 5.05 18.44
C VAL A 326 5.20 4.71 17.29
N ARG A 327 5.59 5.68 16.46
CA ARG A 327 6.56 5.49 15.36
C ARG A 327 7.91 4.97 15.86
N GLN A 328 8.42 5.56 16.94
CA GLN A 328 9.69 5.14 17.55
C GLN A 328 9.60 3.72 18.15
N ALA A 329 8.50 3.38 18.82
CA ALA A 329 8.27 2.04 19.35
C ALA A 329 8.19 0.99 18.23
N ILE A 330 7.51 1.30 17.13
CA ILE A 330 7.48 0.44 15.93
C ILE A 330 8.89 0.19 15.41
N GLY A 331 9.69 1.25 15.20
CA GLY A 331 11.06 1.13 14.69
C GLY A 331 11.96 0.29 15.59
N ALA A 332 11.89 0.50 16.91
CA ALA A 332 12.70 -0.23 17.88
C ALA A 332 12.30 -1.72 17.97
N ILE A 333 10.99 -2.03 18.04
CA ILE A 333 10.51 -3.41 18.18
C ILE A 333 10.60 -4.20 16.86
N LEU A 334 10.37 -3.58 15.71
CA LEU A 334 10.64 -4.22 14.42
C LEU A 334 12.12 -4.59 14.28
N SER A 335 13.02 -3.82 14.90
CA SER A 335 14.44 -4.12 14.84
C SER A 335 14.82 -5.46 15.50
N LEU A 336 14.06 -5.90 16.51
CA LEU A 336 14.15 -7.26 17.09
C LEU A 336 13.65 -8.32 16.11
N LEU A 337 12.49 -8.10 15.48
CA LEU A 337 11.94 -9.03 14.48
C LEU A 337 12.94 -9.28 13.34
N GLU A 338 13.56 -8.21 12.85
CA GLU A 338 14.50 -8.29 11.77
C GLU A 338 15.86 -8.88 12.19
N PHE A 339 16.25 -8.73 13.47
CA PHE A 339 17.41 -9.45 14.01
C PHE A 339 17.21 -10.97 13.84
N HIS A 340 16.01 -11.48 14.15
CA HIS A 340 15.66 -12.88 13.95
C HIS A 340 15.59 -13.27 12.47
N MET A 341 14.95 -12.46 11.63
CA MET A 341 14.89 -12.72 10.18
C MET A 341 16.29 -12.86 9.56
N ASN A 342 17.21 -11.97 9.93
CA ASN A 342 18.59 -12.01 9.44
C ASN A 342 19.34 -13.24 9.96
N ARG A 343 19.14 -13.63 11.22
CA ARG A 343 19.76 -14.83 11.80
C ARG A 343 19.27 -16.10 11.09
N VAL A 344 17.96 -16.23 10.85
CA VAL A 344 17.37 -17.40 10.19
C VAL A 344 17.81 -17.46 8.72
N SER A 345 17.69 -16.35 7.99
CA SER A 345 18.09 -16.27 6.57
C SER A 345 19.59 -16.52 6.39
N GLY A 346 20.43 -15.91 7.23
CA GLY A 346 21.89 -16.08 7.20
C GLY A 346 22.31 -17.52 7.48
N LYS A 347 21.74 -18.17 8.50
CA LYS A 347 22.01 -19.60 8.80
C LYS A 347 21.60 -20.52 7.66
N ALA A 348 20.39 -20.35 7.12
CA ALA A 348 19.89 -21.18 6.03
C ALA A 348 20.81 -21.11 4.80
N ARG A 349 21.23 -19.88 4.45
CA ARG A 349 22.14 -19.64 3.33
C ARG A 349 23.55 -20.18 3.58
N ALA A 350 24.09 -19.97 4.79
CA ALA A 350 25.40 -20.49 5.14
C ALA A 350 25.44 -22.01 5.02
N LYS A 351 24.40 -22.69 5.52
CA LYS A 351 24.24 -24.15 5.38
C LYS A 351 24.15 -24.58 3.92
N GLU A 352 23.38 -23.88 3.09
CA GLU A 352 23.24 -24.19 1.66
C GLU A 352 24.58 -24.08 0.91
N VAL A 353 25.30 -22.96 1.11
CA VAL A 353 26.58 -22.69 0.44
C VAL A 353 27.66 -23.67 0.88
N LEU A 354 27.79 -23.92 2.20
CA LEU A 354 28.77 -24.87 2.74
C LEU A 354 28.51 -26.30 2.26
N LEU A 355 27.25 -26.74 2.28
CA LEU A 355 26.88 -28.08 1.83
C LEU A 355 27.21 -28.25 0.34
N LYS A 356 27.03 -27.19 -0.46
CA LYS A 356 27.26 -27.23 -1.91
C LYS A 356 28.73 -27.15 -2.33
N TYR A 357 29.54 -26.33 -1.67
CA TYR A 357 30.92 -26.03 -2.12
C TYR A 357 32.02 -26.50 -1.17
N VAL A 358 31.70 -27.00 0.02
CA VAL A 358 32.68 -27.52 0.99
C VAL A 358 32.40 -28.99 1.27
N ASP A 359 31.20 -29.31 1.78
CA ASP A 359 30.88 -30.66 2.29
C ASP A 359 30.62 -31.69 1.16
N LYS A 360 30.07 -31.27 0.01
CA LYS A 360 29.90 -32.14 -1.18
C LYS A 360 31.21 -32.38 -1.94
N ILE A 361 32.11 -31.40 -1.99
CA ILE A 361 33.41 -31.53 -2.67
C ILE A 361 34.31 -32.53 -1.92
N THR A 362 34.14 -32.66 -0.59
CA THR A 362 34.85 -33.67 0.22
C THR A 362 34.29 -35.09 0.09
N SER A 363 33.10 -35.28 -0.49
CA SER A 363 32.44 -36.59 -0.58
C SER A 363 32.43 -37.24 -1.98
N GLU A 364 32.65 -36.46 -3.05
CA GLU A 364 32.71 -36.98 -4.43
C GLU A 364 34.04 -36.56 -5.10
N GLU A 365 35.09 -37.37 -4.88
CA GLU A 365 36.22 -37.41 -5.80
C GLU A 365 35.76 -37.99 -7.15
N GLU A 366 35.89 -37.16 -8.20
CA GLU A 366 35.85 -37.50 -9.63
C GLU A 366 34.49 -37.83 -10.32
N LYS A 367 34.21 -37.09 -11.41
CA LYS A 367 33.42 -37.45 -12.64
C LYS A 367 32.08 -36.77 -12.94
N ALA A 368 31.69 -35.66 -12.32
CA ALA A 368 30.64 -34.80 -12.89
C ALA A 368 31.27 -33.62 -13.65
N LYS A 369 31.02 -33.48 -14.97
CA LYS A 369 31.27 -32.22 -15.70
C LYS A 369 30.58 -31.10 -14.92
N PRO A 370 31.30 -30.10 -14.37
CA PRO A 370 30.66 -29.08 -13.55
C PRO A 370 29.73 -28.28 -14.46
N LEU A 371 28.43 -28.36 -14.20
CA LEU A 371 27.47 -27.45 -14.82
C LEU A 371 27.94 -26.02 -14.48
N ARG A 372 28.12 -25.16 -15.49
CA ARG A 372 28.62 -23.79 -15.28
C ARG A 372 27.53 -22.99 -14.58
N GLU A 373 27.56 -22.97 -13.26
CA GLU A 373 26.59 -22.27 -12.43
C GLU A 373 26.90 -20.77 -12.36
N VAL A 374 25.85 -19.96 -12.48
CA VAL A 374 25.91 -18.51 -12.39
C VAL A 374 26.38 -18.07 -10.99
N GLY A 375 27.36 -17.17 -10.92
CA GLY A 375 27.90 -16.67 -9.64
C GLY A 375 28.80 -17.67 -8.89
N ARG A 376 29.22 -18.78 -9.53
CA ARG A 376 30.06 -19.83 -8.90
C ARG A 376 31.30 -19.27 -8.20
N HIS A 377 32.02 -18.35 -8.83
CA HIS A 377 33.21 -17.73 -8.24
C HIS A 377 32.90 -17.01 -6.93
N GLN A 378 31.84 -16.20 -6.91
CA GLN A 378 31.39 -15.46 -5.73
C GLN A 378 30.93 -16.40 -4.61
N LEU A 379 30.20 -17.47 -4.97
CA LEU A 379 29.73 -18.47 -4.01
C LEU A 379 30.88 -19.30 -3.43
N GLN A 380 31.89 -19.65 -4.23
CA GLN A 380 33.07 -20.39 -3.75
C GLN A 380 33.93 -19.54 -2.82
N GLN A 381 34.09 -18.25 -3.14
CA GLN A 381 34.74 -17.27 -2.26
C GLN A 381 33.98 -17.10 -0.93
N MET A 382 32.65 -16.97 -1.00
CA MET A 382 31.78 -16.94 0.19
C MET A 382 31.88 -18.23 1.00
N ALA A 383 31.95 -19.39 0.35
CA ALA A 383 32.06 -20.69 1.01
C ALA A 383 33.35 -20.81 1.82
N ARG A 384 34.50 -20.38 1.25
CA ARG A 384 35.79 -20.34 1.97
C ARG A 384 35.73 -19.46 3.20
N LEU A 385 35.10 -18.29 3.08
CA LEU A 385 34.90 -17.36 4.20
C LEU A 385 34.01 -17.98 5.29
N LEU A 386 32.89 -18.60 4.92
CA LEU A 386 31.99 -19.27 5.85
C LEU A 386 32.63 -20.48 6.53
N ASP A 387 33.48 -21.23 5.82
CA ASP A 387 34.20 -22.38 6.39
C ASP A 387 35.26 -21.93 7.42
N GLY A 388 35.94 -20.81 7.14
CA GLY A 388 36.82 -20.15 8.12
C GLY A 388 36.08 -19.71 9.39
N LEU A 389 34.85 -19.21 9.25
CA LEU A 389 34.00 -18.86 10.39
C LEU A 389 33.44 -20.09 11.12
N ARG A 390 33.13 -21.19 10.42
CA ARG A 390 32.64 -22.45 11.02
C ARG A 390 33.64 -23.06 11.98
N ASN A 391 34.93 -23.01 11.64
CA ASN A 391 36.01 -23.54 12.48
C ASN A 391 36.30 -22.69 13.73
N SER A 392 35.65 -21.52 13.85
CA SER A 392 35.75 -20.59 14.99
C SER A 392 34.71 -20.86 16.10
N ASP A 393 33.60 -21.56 15.81
CA ASP A 393 32.44 -21.75 16.69
C ASP A 393 32.63 -22.84 17.79
N ASN A 394 33.87 -23.25 18.08
CA ASN A 394 34.16 -24.47 18.85
C ASN A 394 34.16 -24.31 20.38
N GLU A 395 34.08 -23.10 20.95
CA GLU A 395 33.90 -22.90 22.40
C GLU A 395 32.41 -22.60 22.72
N PRO A 396 31.66 -23.55 23.31
CA PRO A 396 30.29 -23.29 23.74
C PRO A 396 30.27 -22.23 24.85
N ILE A 397 29.33 -21.27 24.75
CA ILE A 397 29.05 -20.31 25.82
C ILE A 397 28.77 -21.10 27.11
N PRO A 398 29.42 -20.78 28.25
CA PRO A 398 29.17 -21.46 29.52
C PRO A 398 27.68 -21.44 29.89
N GLU A 399 27.17 -22.58 30.35
CA GLU A 399 25.73 -22.79 30.56
C GLU A 399 25.16 -21.85 31.64
N GLU A 400 25.95 -21.51 32.67
CA GLU A 400 25.60 -20.55 33.72
C GLU A 400 25.43 -19.12 33.16
N THR A 401 26.33 -18.69 32.27
CA THR A 401 26.26 -17.39 31.59
C THR A 401 25.03 -17.33 30.68
N LEU A 402 24.76 -18.43 29.95
CA LEU A 402 23.58 -18.53 29.09
C LEU A 402 22.28 -18.46 29.89
N GLN A 403 22.18 -19.16 31.02
CA GLN A 403 21.02 -19.12 31.91
C GLN A 403 20.79 -17.72 32.50
N THR A 404 21.87 -17.06 32.92
CA THR A 404 21.82 -15.68 33.44
C THR A 404 21.27 -14.75 32.37
N PHE A 405 21.84 -14.77 31.17
CA PHE A 405 21.41 -13.98 30.01
C PHE A 405 19.94 -14.23 29.61
N VAL A 406 19.50 -15.50 29.61
CA VAL A 406 18.11 -15.85 29.31
C VAL A 406 17.17 -15.30 30.37
N SER A 407 17.54 -15.40 31.65
CA SER A 407 16.71 -14.92 32.77
C SER A 407 16.54 -13.40 32.77
N THR A 408 17.60 -12.65 32.47
CA THR A 408 17.57 -11.18 32.42
C THR A 408 16.80 -10.69 31.20
N SER A 409 17.04 -11.30 30.04
CA SER A 409 16.32 -11.00 28.79
C SER A 409 14.83 -11.31 28.90
N SER A 410 14.45 -12.42 29.56
CA SER A 410 13.05 -12.77 29.80
C SER A 410 12.33 -11.69 30.63
N LYS A 411 12.93 -11.26 31.73
CA LYS A 411 12.37 -10.20 32.59
C LYS A 411 12.22 -8.88 31.84
N ALA A 412 13.20 -8.53 31.00
CA ALA A 412 13.14 -7.33 30.16
C ALA A 412 11.98 -7.37 29.15
N ILE A 413 11.77 -8.53 28.51
CA ILE A 413 10.65 -8.72 27.57
C ILE A 413 9.30 -8.66 28.29
N ASP A 414 9.17 -9.30 29.46
CA ASP A 414 7.94 -9.28 30.25
C ASP A 414 7.56 -7.86 30.71
N ALA A 415 8.55 -7.05 31.09
CA ALA A 415 8.35 -5.65 31.42
C ALA A 415 7.85 -4.84 30.21
N CYS A 416 8.43 -5.03 29.03
CA CYS A 416 7.96 -4.40 27.79
C CYS A 416 6.52 -4.79 27.44
N LEU A 417 6.18 -6.09 27.52
CA LEU A 417 4.82 -6.58 27.24
C LEU A 417 3.81 -5.99 28.22
N SER A 418 4.16 -5.91 29.50
CA SER A 418 3.32 -5.30 30.53
C SER A 418 3.11 -3.80 30.29
N ALA A 419 4.15 -3.08 29.88
CA ALA A 419 4.08 -1.66 29.55
C ALA A 419 3.24 -1.37 28.29
N LEU A 420 3.39 -2.18 27.23
CA LEU A 420 2.54 -2.08 26.03
C LEU A 420 1.06 -2.35 26.36
N LYS A 421 0.79 -3.36 27.20
CA LYS A 421 -0.57 -3.65 27.67
C LYS A 421 -1.16 -2.50 28.49
N ALA A 422 -0.38 -1.93 29.41
CA ALA A 422 -0.79 -0.76 30.19
C ALA A 422 -1.10 0.46 29.30
N ALA A 423 -0.27 0.72 28.28
CA ALA A 423 -0.52 1.79 27.31
C ALA A 423 -1.83 1.54 26.53
N LYS A 424 -2.04 0.31 26.06
CA LYS A 424 -3.27 -0.10 25.35
C LYS A 424 -4.50 0.09 26.24
N ASP A 425 -4.46 -0.36 27.49
CA ASP A 425 -5.58 -0.26 28.43
C ASP A 425 -5.94 1.22 28.72
N CYS A 426 -4.93 2.09 28.86
CA CYS A 426 -5.12 3.55 28.99
C CYS A 426 -5.80 4.16 27.75
N ILE A 427 -5.36 3.80 26.55
CA ILE A 427 -5.95 4.27 25.29
C ILE A 427 -7.40 3.78 25.15
N HIS A 428 -7.64 2.49 25.37
CA HIS A 428 -8.95 1.87 25.29
C HIS A 428 -9.95 2.53 26.27
N MET A 429 -9.50 2.81 27.50
CA MET A 429 -10.31 3.53 28.49
C MET A 429 -10.63 4.97 28.05
N ALA A 430 -9.67 5.67 27.43
CA ALA A 430 -9.88 7.03 26.92
C ALA A 430 -10.79 7.10 25.69
N ASN A 431 -10.83 6.02 24.90
CA ASN A 431 -11.62 5.83 23.69
C ASN A 431 -13.04 5.29 23.96
N GLY A 432 -13.38 5.02 25.22
CA GLY A 432 -14.66 4.49 25.68
C GLY A 432 -15.91 5.34 25.36
N ARG A 433 -17.11 4.75 25.56
CA ARG A 433 -18.40 5.33 25.13
C ARG A 433 -18.70 6.68 25.82
N PRO A 434 -19.00 7.77 25.07
CA PRO A 434 -19.20 9.11 25.64
C PRO A 434 -20.53 9.31 26.38
N TRP A 435 -21.56 8.49 26.15
CA TRP A 435 -22.93 8.78 26.60
C TRP A 435 -23.56 7.80 27.60
N PHE A 436 -23.26 6.49 27.52
CA PHE A 436 -24.07 5.47 28.22
C PHE A 436 -23.32 4.62 29.26
N ARG A 437 -21.99 4.70 29.33
CA ARG A 437 -21.21 3.89 30.29
C ARG A 437 -19.87 4.57 30.58
N ARG A 438 -19.91 5.59 31.43
CA ARG A 438 -18.71 6.28 31.92
C ARG A 438 -17.98 5.31 32.87
N SER A 439 -16.68 5.12 32.67
CA SER A 439 -15.86 4.36 33.62
C SER A 439 -15.81 5.10 34.96
N SER A 440 -15.87 4.37 36.07
CA SER A 440 -15.83 4.97 37.40
C SER A 440 -14.50 5.75 37.59
N PRO A 441 -14.53 6.89 38.30
CA PRO A 441 -13.30 7.65 38.58
C PRO A 441 -12.27 6.80 39.34
N GLU A 442 -12.73 5.88 40.18
CA GLU A 442 -11.90 4.91 40.92
C GLU A 442 -11.16 3.95 39.98
N ALA A 443 -11.84 3.33 39.01
CA ALA A 443 -11.20 2.42 38.05
C ALA A 443 -10.17 3.14 37.16
N ARG A 444 -10.37 4.44 36.90
CA ARG A 444 -9.39 5.26 36.18
C ARG A 444 -8.15 5.55 37.02
N GLU A 445 -8.34 5.87 38.29
CA GLU A 445 -7.25 6.13 39.22
C GLU A 445 -6.43 4.85 39.48
N GLU A 446 -7.10 3.72 39.67
CA GLU A 446 -6.47 2.40 39.80
C GLU A 446 -5.61 2.07 38.56
N LEU A 447 -6.16 2.27 37.36
CA LEU A 447 -5.40 2.07 36.12
C LEU A 447 -4.21 3.04 36.02
N CYS A 448 -4.37 4.29 36.43
CA CYS A 448 -3.29 5.28 36.43
C CYS A 448 -2.15 4.85 37.37
N GLN A 449 -2.49 4.40 38.59
CA GLN A 449 -1.52 3.91 39.58
C GLN A 449 -0.81 2.64 39.10
N ARG A 450 -1.56 1.68 38.55
CA ARG A 450 -0.99 0.46 37.97
C ARG A 450 -0.04 0.76 36.81
N SER A 451 -0.42 1.65 35.91
CA SER A 451 0.41 2.04 34.76
C SER A 451 1.66 2.82 35.19
N ARG A 452 1.57 3.67 36.23
CA ARG A 452 2.75 4.33 36.83
C ARG A 452 3.72 3.32 37.44
N LYS A 453 3.23 2.38 38.24
CA LYS A 453 4.05 1.30 38.80
C LYS A 453 4.74 0.50 37.70
N THR A 454 4.01 0.16 36.64
CA THR A 454 4.58 -0.57 35.49
C THR A 454 5.69 0.23 34.79
N LEU A 455 5.56 1.56 34.70
CA LEU A 455 6.60 2.43 34.13
C LEU A 455 7.86 2.45 35.01
N GLU A 456 7.70 2.54 36.33
CA GLU A 456 8.82 2.51 37.29
C GLU A 456 9.52 1.16 37.28
N ASP A 457 8.75 0.06 37.26
CA ASP A 457 9.27 -1.31 37.14
C ASP A 457 10.07 -1.48 35.84
N LEU A 458 9.56 -0.97 34.70
CA LEU A 458 10.27 -1.03 33.41
C LEU A 458 11.61 -0.27 33.45
N ARG A 459 11.66 0.91 34.07
CA ARG A 459 12.88 1.70 34.24
C ARG A 459 13.92 0.95 35.08
N ALA A 460 13.50 0.37 36.20
CA ALA A 460 14.37 -0.40 37.08
C ALA A 460 14.90 -1.68 36.39
N VAL A 461 14.04 -2.40 35.68
CA VAL A 461 14.42 -3.61 34.93
C VAL A 461 15.37 -3.25 33.79
N ARG A 462 15.19 -2.12 33.10
CA ARG A 462 16.09 -1.67 32.03
C ARG A 462 17.51 -1.44 32.54
N GLN A 463 17.67 -0.70 33.63
CA GLN A 463 18.99 -0.46 34.23
C GLN A 463 19.66 -1.77 34.65
N THR A 464 18.89 -2.65 35.30
CA THR A 464 19.37 -3.96 35.74
C THR A 464 19.77 -4.85 34.56
N PHE A 465 18.97 -4.84 33.48
CA PHE A 465 19.24 -5.58 32.25
C PHE A 465 20.56 -5.15 31.63
N ILE A 466 20.78 -3.84 31.39
CA ILE A 466 22.02 -3.34 30.80
C ILE A 466 23.23 -3.82 31.62
N LEU A 467 23.24 -3.54 32.93
CA LEU A 467 24.35 -3.89 33.81
C LEU A 467 24.62 -5.41 33.84
N GLN A 468 23.60 -6.23 34.06
CA GLN A 468 23.79 -7.69 34.18
C GLN A 468 24.16 -8.35 32.85
N THR A 469 23.65 -7.85 31.72
CA THR A 469 23.95 -8.40 30.40
C THR A 469 25.39 -8.06 29.99
N THR A 470 25.82 -6.82 30.25
CA THR A 470 27.20 -6.39 30.05
C THR A 470 28.16 -7.19 30.92
N GLU A 471 27.91 -7.34 32.22
CA GLU A 471 28.76 -8.15 33.11
C GLU A 471 28.76 -9.63 32.70
N SER A 472 27.64 -10.17 32.20
CA SER A 472 27.58 -11.52 31.65
C SER A 472 28.49 -11.67 30.42
N LEU A 473 28.51 -10.69 29.51
CA LEU A 473 29.40 -10.70 28.35
C LEU A 473 30.88 -10.54 28.77
N VAL A 474 31.17 -9.68 29.74
CA VAL A 474 32.51 -9.49 30.31
C VAL A 474 32.99 -10.76 31.00
N SER A 475 32.15 -11.46 31.75
CA SER A 475 32.53 -12.74 32.39
C SER A 475 32.82 -13.84 31.37
N CYS A 476 32.11 -13.85 30.24
CA CYS A 476 32.25 -14.87 29.20
C CYS A 476 33.49 -14.64 28.32
N TYR A 477 33.73 -13.38 27.94
CA TYR A 477 34.76 -13.02 26.96
C TYR A 477 35.97 -12.31 27.58
N GLY A 478 35.86 -11.74 28.78
CA GLY A 478 36.94 -11.05 29.49
C GLY A 478 38.18 -11.90 29.75
N PRO A 479 38.06 -13.14 30.25
CA PRO A 479 39.22 -14.02 30.44
C PRO A 479 39.97 -14.35 29.14
N LEU A 480 39.30 -14.24 28.00
CA LEU A 480 39.86 -14.46 26.67
C LEU A 480 40.58 -13.22 26.10
N MET A 481 40.43 -12.05 26.75
CA MET A 481 41.00 -10.76 26.34
C MET A 481 42.25 -10.34 27.13
N ASP A 482 42.51 -10.96 28.29
CA ASP A 482 43.66 -10.65 29.15
C ASP A 482 44.95 -11.45 28.79
N GLY A 483 44.97 -12.12 27.63
CA GLY A 483 46.11 -12.93 27.12
C GLY A 483 47.30 -12.10 26.63
N ARG A 484 48.50 -12.69 26.55
CA ARG A 484 49.74 -11.99 26.12
C ARG A 484 49.65 -11.58 24.63
N PRO A 485 50.08 -10.36 24.26
CA PRO A 485 50.08 -9.92 22.87
C PRO A 485 51.09 -10.73 22.03
N GLY A 486 50.62 -11.38 20.96
CA GLY A 486 51.46 -12.02 19.94
C GLY A 486 51.07 -13.46 19.56
N GLU A 487 50.70 -14.31 20.53
CA GLU A 487 50.33 -15.73 20.26
C GLU A 487 48.81 -15.94 20.11
N ASP A 488 47.98 -15.04 20.64
CA ASP A 488 46.51 -15.18 20.71
C ASP A 488 45.72 -14.29 19.72
N ALA A 489 46.38 -13.62 18.76
CA ALA A 489 45.73 -12.69 17.83
C ALA A 489 44.62 -13.36 16.99
N ASP A 490 44.86 -14.60 16.55
CA ASP A 490 43.87 -15.43 15.85
C ASP A 490 42.69 -15.80 16.75
N ARG A 491 42.89 -15.99 18.06
CA ARG A 491 41.83 -16.34 19.02
C ARG A 491 40.95 -15.13 19.35
N HIS A 492 41.53 -13.94 19.44
CA HIS A 492 40.80 -12.68 19.63
C HIS A 492 39.93 -12.33 18.41
N ALA A 493 40.46 -12.51 17.19
CA ALA A 493 39.70 -12.31 15.96
C ALA A 493 38.51 -13.29 15.84
N LYS A 494 38.71 -14.55 16.25
CA LYS A 494 37.70 -15.61 16.26
C LYS A 494 36.52 -15.32 17.23
N ASN A 495 36.80 -14.77 18.40
CA ASN A 495 35.77 -14.53 19.43
C ASN A 495 35.03 -13.19 19.28
N PHE A 496 35.56 -12.26 18.47
CA PHE A 496 34.97 -10.95 18.23
C PHE A 496 33.54 -11.02 17.66
N GLY A 497 33.26 -12.02 16.81
CA GLY A 497 31.92 -12.24 16.24
C GLY A 497 30.84 -12.48 17.30
N GLY A 498 31.14 -13.27 18.34
CA GLY A 498 30.23 -13.54 19.45
C GLY A 498 29.95 -12.31 20.30
N ILE A 499 31.00 -11.54 20.61
CA ILE A 499 30.90 -10.27 21.35
C ILE A 499 30.01 -9.27 20.60
N VAL A 500 30.25 -9.08 19.30
CA VAL A 500 29.44 -8.16 18.48
C VAL A 500 27.98 -8.58 18.45
N VAL A 501 27.67 -9.87 18.29
CA VAL A 501 26.28 -10.36 18.29
C VAL A 501 25.60 -10.12 19.64
N GLY A 502 26.31 -10.38 20.75
CA GLY A 502 25.81 -10.11 22.11
C GLY A 502 25.52 -8.63 22.36
N MET A 503 26.49 -7.77 22.05
CA MET A 503 26.37 -6.31 22.20
C MET A 503 25.27 -5.72 21.31
N VAL A 504 25.12 -6.22 20.08
CA VAL A 504 24.06 -5.80 19.16
C VAL A 504 22.68 -6.19 19.70
N PHE A 505 22.53 -7.40 20.25
CA PHE A 505 21.27 -7.81 20.86
C PHE A 505 20.94 -6.96 22.09
N GLU A 506 21.92 -6.69 22.95
CA GLU A 506 21.76 -5.85 24.13
C GLU A 506 21.27 -4.44 23.75
N GLU A 507 21.90 -3.77 22.77
CA GLU A 507 21.47 -2.44 22.32
C GLU A 507 20.07 -2.46 21.70
N ILE A 508 19.78 -3.45 20.86
CA ILE A 508 18.46 -3.57 20.22
C ILE A 508 17.37 -3.73 21.30
N MET A 509 17.60 -4.57 22.30
CA MET A 509 16.65 -4.79 23.39
C MET A 509 16.54 -3.56 24.31
N ALA A 510 17.66 -2.94 24.67
CA ALA A 510 17.69 -1.72 25.48
C ALA A 510 16.94 -0.56 24.79
N ASN A 511 17.10 -0.40 23.48
CA ASN A 511 16.37 0.59 22.69
C ASN A 511 14.86 0.25 22.61
N ALA A 512 14.48 -1.03 22.49
CA ALA A 512 13.07 -1.43 22.55
C ALA A 512 12.43 -1.10 23.91
N MET A 513 13.16 -1.29 25.02
CA MET A 513 12.72 -0.88 26.36
C MET A 513 12.56 0.64 26.46
N ASP A 514 13.56 1.41 26.02
CA ASP A 514 13.56 2.88 26.04
C ASP A 514 12.38 3.49 25.26
N LYS A 515 12.08 2.96 24.07
CA LYS A 515 10.95 3.46 23.25
C LYS A 515 9.59 3.02 23.79
N THR A 516 9.50 1.84 24.40
CA THR A 516 8.29 1.39 25.10
C THR A 516 8.02 2.24 26.34
N GLU A 517 9.07 2.60 27.09
CA GLU A 517 9.02 3.52 28.22
C GLU A 517 8.50 4.89 27.77
N SER A 518 9.09 5.45 26.71
CA SER A 518 8.70 6.76 26.16
C SER A 518 7.24 6.79 25.69
N LEU A 519 6.75 5.70 25.09
CA LEU A 519 5.35 5.55 24.70
C LEU A 519 4.41 5.54 25.91
N LEU A 520 4.70 4.72 26.92
CA LEU A 520 3.87 4.63 28.13
C LEU A 520 3.87 5.94 28.93
N ASP A 521 5.02 6.60 29.06
CA ASP A 521 5.15 7.90 29.74
C ASP A 521 4.30 8.98 29.04
N GLN A 522 4.35 9.06 27.71
CA GLN A 522 3.53 10.01 26.95
C GLN A 522 2.03 9.70 27.08
N VAL A 523 1.63 8.43 26.99
CA VAL A 523 0.24 8.01 27.19
C VAL A 523 -0.25 8.39 28.58
N LEU A 524 0.56 8.17 29.63
CA LEU A 524 0.24 8.52 31.00
C LEU A 524 0.09 10.03 31.22
N LYS A 525 0.98 10.85 30.65
CA LYS A 525 0.88 12.32 30.70
C LYS A 525 -0.44 12.83 30.11
N ILE A 526 -0.86 12.26 28.97
CA ILE A 526 -2.13 12.62 28.31
C ILE A 526 -3.32 12.09 29.13
N PHE A 527 -3.21 10.88 29.67
CA PHE A 527 -4.25 10.27 30.50
C PHE A 527 -4.49 11.06 31.79
N GLN A 528 -3.45 11.64 32.40
CA GLN A 528 -3.60 12.46 33.61
C GLN A 528 -4.15 13.86 33.31
N SER A 529 -3.63 14.50 32.25
CA SER A 529 -4.00 15.88 31.90
C SER A 529 -5.43 16.02 31.36
N SER A 530 -5.98 15.00 30.69
CA SER A 530 -7.32 15.06 30.12
C SER A 530 -8.29 14.01 30.68
N GLN A 531 -9.00 14.41 31.74
CA GLN A 531 -9.95 13.56 32.47
C GLN A 531 -11.42 13.83 32.11
N ARG A 532 -11.73 14.98 31.49
CA ARG A 532 -13.12 15.40 31.20
C ARG A 532 -13.44 15.18 29.72
N THR A 533 -14.59 14.56 29.45
CA THR A 533 -15.15 14.48 28.09
C THR A 533 -15.57 15.87 27.63
N ARG A 534 -15.02 16.33 26.50
CA ARG A 534 -15.33 17.62 25.89
C ARG A 534 -15.69 17.44 24.43
N VAL A 535 -16.39 18.44 23.88
CA VAL A 535 -16.57 18.58 22.43
C VAL A 535 -15.37 19.33 21.90
N TRP A 536 -14.68 18.74 20.93
CA TRP A 536 -13.49 19.30 20.29
C TRP A 536 -13.86 19.81 18.89
N TRP A 537 -13.52 21.07 18.63
CA TRP A 537 -13.76 21.74 17.35
C TRP A 537 -12.52 21.65 16.43
N PRO A 538 -12.70 21.70 15.10
CA PRO A 538 -11.59 21.65 14.15
C PRO A 538 -10.61 22.82 14.35
N LEU A 539 -9.31 22.51 14.27
CA LEU A 539 -8.22 23.42 14.65
C LEU A 539 -7.86 24.43 13.53
N SER A 540 -7.98 24.05 12.26
CA SER A 540 -7.65 24.97 11.14
C SER A 540 -8.09 24.46 9.76
N LEU A 541 -8.86 25.27 9.03
CA LEU A 541 -9.15 25.05 7.61
C LEU A 541 -7.94 25.34 6.69
N LYS A 542 -6.92 26.05 7.18
CA LYS A 542 -5.69 26.32 6.38
C LYS A 542 -4.88 25.04 6.15
N ALA A 543 -4.87 24.13 7.11
CA ALA A 543 -4.24 22.81 6.98
C ALA A 543 -4.88 21.97 5.87
N PHE A 544 -6.20 22.13 5.66
CA PHE A 544 -6.92 21.49 4.56
C PHE A 544 -6.50 22.03 3.19
N VAL A 545 -6.41 23.37 3.03
CA VAL A 545 -6.00 23.98 1.75
C VAL A 545 -4.58 23.54 1.37
N PHE A 546 -3.67 23.48 2.34
CA PHE A 546 -2.31 23.00 2.12
C PHE A 546 -2.28 21.50 1.75
N TRP A 547 -3.11 20.67 2.38
CA TRP A 547 -3.23 19.24 2.06
C TRP A 547 -3.83 18.98 0.67
N VAL A 548 -4.85 19.76 0.26
CA VAL A 548 -5.45 19.69 -1.08
C VAL A 548 -4.45 20.13 -2.15
N SER A 549 -3.68 21.20 -1.88
CA SER A 549 -2.68 21.72 -2.81
C SER A 549 -1.38 20.90 -2.84
N GLY A 550 -1.12 20.07 -1.83
CA GLY A 550 0.09 19.26 -1.71
C GLY A 550 0.06 18.02 -2.59
N LYS A 551 0.99 17.93 -3.55
CA LYS A 551 1.15 16.80 -4.47
C LYS A 551 1.60 15.47 -3.82
N GLY A 552 2.01 15.46 -2.55
CA GLY A 552 2.57 14.25 -1.88
C GLY A 552 1.80 13.70 -0.67
N ASN A 553 0.74 14.36 -0.20
CA ASN A 553 0.06 13.91 1.03
C ASN A 553 -1.04 12.90 0.71
N LYS A 554 -0.96 11.65 1.19
CA LYS A 554 -1.96 10.60 0.94
C LYS A 554 -3.37 11.02 1.39
N ALA A 555 -4.42 10.69 0.61
CA ALA A 555 -5.81 10.80 1.05
C ALA A 555 -6.23 9.56 1.83
N PRO A 556 -7.08 9.68 2.87
CA PRO A 556 -7.73 8.53 3.47
C PRO A 556 -8.47 7.77 2.39
N ALA A 557 -8.40 6.44 2.43
CA ALA A 557 -8.88 5.53 1.40
C ALA A 557 -10.37 5.77 1.10
N MET A 558 -10.61 6.64 0.13
CA MET A 558 -11.92 7.11 -0.30
C MET A 558 -12.32 6.46 -1.61
N ALA A 559 -11.38 6.42 -2.54
CA ALA A 559 -11.43 5.64 -3.77
C ALA A 559 -10.27 4.64 -3.76
N GLN A 560 -10.31 3.71 -4.70
CA GLN A 560 -9.17 2.87 -5.02
C GLN A 560 -7.94 3.76 -5.21
N VAL A 561 -6.95 3.58 -4.36
CA VAL A 561 -5.60 4.04 -4.64
C VAL A 561 -5.16 3.13 -5.79
N ALA A 562 -5.24 3.62 -7.03
CA ALA A 562 -4.33 3.11 -8.05
C ALA A 562 -2.94 3.23 -7.43
N ASP A 563 -2.18 2.13 -7.38
CA ASP A 563 -0.84 2.17 -6.79
C ASP A 563 -0.14 3.42 -7.32
N ASP A 564 0.30 4.27 -6.39
CA ASP A 564 0.92 5.55 -6.70
C ASP A 564 1.99 5.29 -7.76
N ASP A 565 1.97 6.01 -8.89
CA ASP A 565 3.02 5.88 -9.90
C ASP A 565 4.36 6.17 -9.19
N PRO A 566 5.23 5.17 -9.05
CA PRO A 566 6.52 5.37 -8.39
C PRO A 566 7.40 6.42 -9.08
N GLU A 567 7.10 6.83 -10.32
CA GLU A 567 7.79 7.94 -11.00
C GLU A 567 7.41 9.33 -10.47
N GLU A 568 6.24 9.50 -9.82
CA GLU A 568 5.77 10.78 -9.28
C GLU A 568 6.06 10.98 -7.78
N GLN A 569 6.57 9.96 -7.08
CA GLN A 569 7.14 10.22 -5.77
C GLN A 569 8.21 11.29 -5.90
N PRO A 570 8.25 12.29 -5.00
CA PRO A 570 9.30 13.30 -5.04
C PRO A 570 10.60 12.52 -4.99
N ASP A 571 11.33 12.48 -6.11
CA ASP A 571 12.67 11.90 -6.24
C ASP A 571 13.40 12.18 -4.93
N ALA A 572 13.46 11.21 -4.03
CA ALA A 572 14.09 11.40 -2.72
C ALA A 572 15.59 11.74 -2.92
N THR A 573 16.09 11.39 -4.09
CA THR A 573 17.37 11.74 -4.70
C THR A 573 17.53 13.22 -5.06
N LYS A 574 16.47 13.97 -5.45
CA LYS A 574 16.60 15.40 -5.84
C LYS A 574 17.16 16.28 -4.73
N PRO A 575 16.62 16.31 -3.50
CA PRO A 575 17.18 17.15 -2.43
C PRO A 575 18.58 16.70 -2.03
N VAL A 576 18.85 15.39 -2.02
CA VAL A 576 20.17 14.82 -1.70
C VAL A 576 21.20 15.18 -2.78
N GLN A 577 20.87 14.98 -4.06
CA GLN A 577 21.71 15.35 -5.19
C GLN A 577 21.90 16.85 -5.31
N GLU A 578 20.88 17.68 -5.05
CA GLU A 578 21.03 19.13 -5.01
C GLU A 578 22.00 19.55 -3.91
N ARG A 579 21.90 18.99 -2.70
CA ARG A 579 22.86 19.25 -1.62
C ARG A 579 24.27 18.75 -1.96
N LEU A 580 24.41 17.54 -2.52
CA LEU A 580 25.71 17.03 -2.98
C LEU A 580 26.30 17.91 -4.09
N ARG A 581 25.48 18.41 -5.03
CA ARG A 581 25.89 19.35 -6.09
C ARG A 581 26.29 20.71 -5.53
N LEU A 582 25.51 21.26 -4.61
CA LEU A 582 25.82 22.52 -3.91
C LEU A 582 27.13 22.39 -3.13
N SER A 583 27.37 21.26 -2.48
CA SER A 583 28.60 21.00 -1.73
C SER A 583 29.85 20.86 -2.62
N ARG A 584 29.69 20.51 -3.90
CA ARG A 584 30.80 20.25 -4.85
C ARG A 584 30.93 21.31 -5.97
N GLY A 585 30.06 22.32 -6.03
CA GLY A 585 30.18 23.46 -6.96
C GLY A 585 29.89 23.19 -8.44
N TYR A 586 29.43 21.99 -8.84
CA TYR A 586 29.14 21.66 -10.24
C TYR A 586 27.81 22.24 -10.73
N ARG A 587 27.82 23.00 -11.84
CA ARG A 587 26.60 23.42 -12.59
C ARG A 587 26.46 22.62 -13.89
N VAL A 588 25.31 22.00 -14.10
CA VAL A 588 24.98 21.34 -15.38
C VAL A 588 24.70 22.38 -16.46
N LYS A 589 25.18 22.15 -17.68
CA LYS A 589 24.93 23.00 -18.85
C LYS A 589 23.42 23.15 -19.09
N ARG A 590 22.86 24.37 -18.99
CA ARG A 590 21.42 24.62 -19.24
C ARG A 590 21.12 24.38 -20.72
N ARG A 591 20.17 23.49 -21.02
CA ARG A 591 19.60 23.30 -22.37
C ARG A 591 18.85 24.57 -22.83
N GLY A 592 18.83 24.81 -24.15
CA GLY A 592 18.10 25.94 -24.76
C GLY A 592 16.59 25.90 -24.53
N LEU A 593 15.92 27.04 -24.68
CA LEU A 593 14.51 27.23 -24.31
C LEU A 593 13.55 26.44 -25.23
N LEU A 594 13.81 26.45 -26.54
CA LEU A 594 13.05 25.69 -27.55
C LEU A 594 13.17 24.16 -27.39
N SER A 595 14.37 23.65 -27.11
CA SER A 595 14.54 22.22 -26.89
C SER A 595 13.89 21.76 -25.59
N ARG A 596 13.82 22.63 -24.57
CA ARG A 596 13.08 22.35 -23.34
C ARG A 596 11.56 22.32 -23.54
N THR A 597 11.01 23.22 -24.35
CA THR A 597 9.57 23.23 -24.62
C THR A 597 9.15 22.03 -25.48
N ILE A 598 9.89 21.72 -26.56
CA ILE A 598 9.60 20.56 -27.43
C ILE A 598 9.77 19.24 -26.67
N LEU A 599 10.87 19.09 -25.93
CA LEU A 599 11.07 17.87 -25.15
C LEU A 599 10.09 17.81 -23.98
N GLY A 600 9.68 18.95 -23.43
CA GLY A 600 8.66 19.06 -22.41
C GLY A 600 7.28 18.65 -22.90
N THR A 601 6.84 19.10 -24.08
CA THR A 601 5.57 18.68 -24.68
C THR A 601 5.60 17.22 -25.10
N TYR A 602 6.71 16.75 -25.66
CA TYR A 602 6.92 15.33 -25.98
C TYR A 602 6.82 14.47 -24.72
N HIS A 603 7.55 14.81 -23.65
CA HIS A 603 7.45 14.11 -22.36
C HIS A 603 6.07 14.24 -21.72
N TRP A 604 5.35 15.34 -21.95
CA TRP A 604 3.99 15.51 -21.46
C TRP A 604 3.02 14.51 -22.09
N PHE A 605 3.12 14.24 -23.39
CA PHE A 605 2.28 13.23 -24.06
C PHE A 605 2.80 11.80 -23.88
N THR A 606 4.12 11.60 -23.81
CA THR A 606 4.75 10.26 -23.72
C THR A 606 4.99 9.76 -22.30
N SER A 607 4.66 10.55 -21.27
CA SER A 607 4.64 10.06 -19.89
C SER A 607 3.61 8.94 -19.73
N ALA A 608 3.77 8.10 -18.70
CA ALA A 608 2.83 7.02 -18.41
C ALA A 608 1.37 7.53 -18.29
N GLU A 609 1.18 8.67 -17.62
CA GLU A 609 -0.10 9.38 -17.53
C GLU A 609 -0.68 9.80 -18.88
N GLY A 610 0.16 10.38 -19.75
CA GLY A 610 -0.24 10.87 -21.06
C GLY A 610 -0.64 9.73 -21.99
N LEU A 611 0.11 8.62 -21.94
CA LEU A 611 -0.20 7.41 -22.70
C LEU A 611 -1.50 6.75 -22.20
N TYR A 612 -1.72 6.70 -20.88
CA TYR A 612 -2.99 6.24 -20.31
C TYR A 612 -4.16 7.12 -20.76
N ALA A 613 -4.02 8.45 -20.69
CA ALA A 613 -5.05 9.39 -21.14
C ALA A 613 -5.33 9.27 -22.66
N LEU A 614 -4.29 9.02 -23.47
CA LEU A 614 -4.44 8.77 -24.90
C LEU A 614 -5.24 7.49 -25.17
N ARG A 615 -4.94 6.38 -24.47
CA ARG A 615 -5.71 5.13 -24.57
C ARG A 615 -7.17 5.31 -24.21
N MET A 616 -7.47 6.11 -23.18
CA MET A 616 -8.84 6.46 -22.79
C MET A 616 -9.59 7.16 -23.93
N VAL A 617 -8.95 8.12 -24.62
CA VAL A 617 -9.54 8.78 -25.79
C VAL A 617 -9.75 7.79 -26.94
N VAL A 618 -8.78 6.95 -27.24
CA VAL A 618 -8.88 5.95 -28.32
C VAL A 618 -10.02 4.97 -28.08
N VAL A 619 -10.16 4.42 -26.86
CA VAL A 619 -11.30 3.56 -26.49
C VAL A 619 -12.63 4.32 -26.63
N THR A 620 -12.66 5.58 -26.21
CA THR A 620 -13.86 6.41 -26.28
C THR A 620 -14.33 6.59 -27.71
N ILE A 621 -13.40 6.92 -28.63
CA ILE A 621 -13.71 7.08 -30.04
C ILE A 621 -14.13 5.74 -30.66
N ALA A 622 -13.42 4.65 -30.36
CA ALA A 622 -13.68 3.33 -30.94
C ALA A 622 -15.09 2.80 -30.65
N ILE A 623 -15.59 2.99 -29.42
CA ILE A 623 -16.96 2.57 -29.04
C ILE A 623 -17.97 3.66 -29.36
N GLY A 624 -17.64 4.93 -29.08
CA GLY A 624 -18.54 6.06 -29.24
C GLY A 624 -19.00 6.24 -30.68
N ILE A 625 -18.12 6.02 -31.68
CA ILE A 625 -18.46 6.28 -33.09
C ILE A 625 -19.69 5.51 -33.57
N VAL A 626 -19.98 4.35 -32.97
CA VAL A 626 -21.18 3.54 -33.26
C VAL A 626 -22.47 4.29 -32.93
N SER A 627 -22.44 5.20 -31.94
CA SER A 627 -23.59 6.06 -31.61
C SER A 627 -23.75 7.26 -32.56
N ALA A 628 -22.73 7.57 -33.35
CA ALA A 628 -22.66 8.77 -34.19
C ALA A 628 -22.83 8.50 -35.70
N LEU A 629 -23.10 7.25 -36.08
CA LEU A 629 -23.38 6.84 -37.46
C LEU A 629 -24.88 6.62 -37.69
N PRO A 630 -25.49 7.15 -38.77
CA PRO A 630 -26.93 7.01 -39.03
C PRO A 630 -27.44 5.57 -39.10
N SER A 631 -26.61 4.63 -39.55
CA SER A 631 -26.98 3.21 -39.66
C SER A 631 -26.96 2.45 -38.31
N THR A 632 -26.18 2.93 -37.33
CA THR A 632 -25.95 2.21 -36.06
C THR A 632 -26.41 2.98 -34.82
N ALA A 633 -26.77 4.26 -34.92
CA ALA A 633 -27.21 5.08 -33.80
C ALA A 633 -28.42 4.49 -33.07
N GLY A 634 -29.46 4.08 -33.82
CA GLY A 634 -30.64 3.43 -33.24
C GLY A 634 -30.31 2.13 -32.52
N PHE A 635 -29.39 1.32 -33.07
CA PHE A 635 -28.91 0.09 -32.42
C PHE A 635 -28.17 0.40 -31.11
N PHE A 636 -27.26 1.37 -31.13
CA PHE A 636 -26.50 1.77 -29.94
C PHE A 636 -27.42 2.26 -28.81
N TYR A 637 -28.45 3.04 -29.13
CA TYR A 637 -29.43 3.50 -28.14
C TYR A 637 -30.29 2.36 -27.59
N ARG A 638 -30.83 1.50 -28.48
CA ARG A 638 -31.72 0.38 -28.11
C ARG A 638 -31.02 -0.64 -27.22
N GLU A 639 -29.77 -0.96 -27.50
CA GLU A 639 -28.99 -1.93 -26.72
C GLU A 639 -28.22 -1.28 -25.55
N LYS A 640 -28.49 0.00 -25.23
CA LYS A 640 -27.81 0.74 -24.16
C LYS A 640 -26.27 0.68 -24.25
N GLY A 641 -25.74 0.89 -25.47
CA GLY A 641 -24.30 0.85 -25.77
C GLY A 641 -23.42 1.79 -24.93
N LEU A 642 -24.02 2.83 -24.34
CA LEU A 642 -23.38 3.69 -23.33
C LEU A 642 -22.71 2.88 -22.21
N TRP A 643 -23.31 1.77 -21.80
CA TRP A 643 -22.72 0.94 -20.76
C TRP A 643 -21.46 0.22 -21.23
N ALA A 644 -21.38 -0.23 -22.50
CA ALA A 644 -20.14 -0.80 -23.03
C ALA A 644 -19.01 0.24 -23.03
N LEU A 645 -19.33 1.51 -23.35
CA LEU A 645 -18.38 2.62 -23.29
C LEU A 645 -17.86 2.86 -21.86
N ILE A 646 -18.76 3.00 -20.88
CA ILE A 646 -18.40 3.17 -19.47
C ILE A 646 -17.58 1.96 -18.97
N MET A 647 -17.92 0.74 -19.40
CA MET A 647 -17.19 -0.47 -19.01
C MET A 647 -15.75 -0.49 -19.54
N ALA A 648 -15.55 -0.09 -20.79
CA ALA A 648 -14.21 -0.03 -21.39
C ALA A 648 -13.34 1.04 -20.72
N GLN A 649 -13.87 2.25 -20.54
CA GLN A 649 -13.16 3.38 -19.92
C GLN A 649 -12.85 3.15 -18.44
N THR A 650 -13.81 2.66 -17.66
CA THR A 650 -13.55 2.35 -16.25
C THR A 650 -12.63 1.15 -16.11
N GLY A 651 -12.57 0.27 -17.11
CA GLY A 651 -11.75 -0.95 -17.16
C GLY A 651 -10.29 -0.72 -17.48
N LEU A 652 -9.96 0.34 -18.21
CA LEU A 652 -8.57 0.70 -18.48
C LEU A 652 -7.84 1.07 -17.18
N LEU A 653 -6.63 0.54 -17.05
CA LEU A 653 -5.69 0.82 -15.96
C LEU A 653 -4.31 1.17 -16.54
N PRO A 654 -3.48 1.94 -15.81
CA PRO A 654 -2.15 2.32 -16.29
C PRO A 654 -1.24 1.12 -16.59
N TYR A 655 -1.32 0.07 -15.76
CA TYR A 655 -0.46 -1.11 -15.83
C TYR A 655 -1.20 -2.36 -16.30
N MET A 656 -0.50 -3.25 -17.02
CA MET A 656 -1.10 -4.44 -17.62
C MET A 656 -1.44 -5.54 -16.59
N ALA A 657 -0.63 -5.72 -15.55
CA ALA A 657 -0.88 -6.71 -14.50
C ALA A 657 -2.20 -6.42 -13.76
N ASP A 658 -2.39 -5.17 -13.35
CA ASP A 658 -3.61 -4.69 -12.70
C ASP A 658 -4.82 -4.80 -13.64
N TYR A 659 -4.63 -4.47 -14.92
CA TYR A 659 -5.65 -4.59 -15.94
C TYR A 659 -6.18 -6.02 -16.08
N LEU A 660 -5.28 -7.01 -16.25
CA LEU A 660 -5.70 -8.39 -16.47
C LEU A 660 -6.42 -8.97 -15.24
N PHE A 661 -5.89 -8.72 -14.05
CA PHE A 661 -6.55 -9.14 -12.81
C PHE A 661 -7.93 -8.47 -12.66
N SER A 662 -8.03 -7.17 -12.96
CA SER A 662 -9.29 -6.43 -12.94
C SER A 662 -10.32 -7.00 -13.94
N VAL A 663 -9.89 -7.36 -15.15
CA VAL A 663 -10.76 -7.99 -16.16
C VAL A 663 -11.36 -9.29 -15.62
N ILE A 664 -10.53 -10.18 -15.06
CA ILE A 664 -11.01 -11.44 -14.48
C ILE A 664 -12.00 -11.17 -13.34
N ALA A 665 -11.65 -10.27 -12.42
CA ALA A 665 -12.49 -9.92 -11.28
C ALA A 665 -13.83 -9.31 -11.71
N ARG A 666 -13.85 -8.49 -12.78
CA ARG A 666 -15.08 -7.89 -13.33
C ARG A 666 -15.97 -8.89 -14.03
N VAL A 667 -15.41 -9.83 -14.81
CA VAL A 667 -16.18 -10.88 -15.46
C VAL A 667 -16.86 -11.76 -14.41
N ILE A 668 -16.10 -12.25 -13.43
CA ILE A 668 -16.64 -13.06 -12.33
C ILE A 668 -17.68 -12.26 -11.54
N GLY A 669 -17.36 -11.00 -11.19
CA GLY A 669 -18.29 -10.12 -10.48
C GLY A 669 -19.59 -9.89 -11.25
N THR A 670 -19.54 -9.67 -12.56
CA THR A 670 -20.71 -9.46 -13.43
C THR A 670 -21.58 -10.72 -13.50
N VAL A 671 -20.97 -11.90 -13.65
CA VAL A 671 -21.71 -13.18 -13.68
C VAL A 671 -22.39 -13.44 -12.34
N VAL A 672 -21.65 -13.34 -11.22
CA VAL A 672 -22.20 -13.54 -9.87
C VAL A 672 -23.30 -12.52 -9.57
N GLY A 673 -23.05 -11.25 -9.86
CA GLY A 673 -24.00 -10.16 -9.67
C GLY A 673 -25.29 -10.34 -10.49
N GLY A 674 -25.15 -10.78 -11.73
CA GLY A 674 -26.28 -11.06 -12.61
C GLY A 674 -27.10 -12.26 -12.18
N VAL A 675 -26.47 -13.37 -11.77
CA VAL A 675 -27.16 -14.56 -11.23
C VAL A 675 -27.92 -14.20 -9.95
N LEU A 676 -27.29 -13.48 -9.02
CA LEU A 676 -27.97 -12.98 -7.82
C LEU A 676 -29.09 -11.99 -8.18
N GLY A 677 -28.93 -11.18 -9.22
CA GLY A 677 -29.97 -10.27 -9.72
C GLY A 677 -31.18 -11.00 -10.27
N LEU A 678 -30.96 -12.10 -11.01
CA LEU A 678 -32.03 -12.96 -11.51
C LEU A 678 -32.76 -13.65 -10.35
N LEU A 679 -32.03 -14.19 -9.39
CA LEU A 679 -32.61 -14.79 -8.19
C LEU A 679 -33.48 -13.77 -7.44
N ALA A 680 -32.97 -12.56 -7.23
CA ALA A 680 -33.73 -11.50 -6.57
C ALA A 680 -34.98 -11.08 -7.35
N TRP A 681 -34.86 -10.95 -8.68
CA TRP A 681 -36.01 -10.65 -9.54
C TRP A 681 -37.07 -11.75 -9.40
N TYR A 682 -36.77 -12.99 -9.73
CA TYR A 682 -37.77 -14.07 -9.75
C TYR A 682 -38.34 -14.42 -8.36
N ILE A 683 -37.56 -14.26 -7.27
CA ILE A 683 -38.09 -14.43 -5.90
C ILE A 683 -39.06 -13.28 -5.54
N GLY A 684 -38.73 -12.04 -5.91
CA GLY A 684 -39.53 -10.86 -5.57
C GLY A 684 -40.72 -10.61 -6.51
N SER A 685 -40.64 -11.06 -7.76
CA SER A 685 -41.64 -10.80 -8.81
C SER A 685 -42.42 -12.03 -9.25
N GLY A 686 -41.90 -13.25 -9.04
CA GLY A 686 -42.47 -14.47 -9.61
C GLY A 686 -42.56 -14.36 -11.14
N ASN A 687 -43.75 -14.59 -11.69
CA ASN A 687 -44.08 -14.36 -13.11
C ASN A 687 -44.77 -13.00 -13.35
N GLY A 688 -44.92 -12.18 -12.31
CA GLY A 688 -45.64 -10.91 -12.38
C GLY A 688 -44.74 -9.72 -12.72
N PRO A 689 -45.31 -8.50 -12.79
CA PRO A 689 -44.59 -7.27 -13.13
C PRO A 689 -43.63 -6.77 -12.02
N GLY A 690 -43.48 -7.51 -10.91
CA GLY A 690 -42.63 -7.13 -9.76
C GLY A 690 -43.44 -6.60 -8.58
N SER A 691 -43.46 -7.36 -7.47
CA SER A 691 -44.06 -6.87 -6.22
C SER A 691 -43.07 -5.94 -5.49
N PRO A 692 -43.43 -4.67 -5.22
CA PRO A 692 -42.53 -3.74 -4.52
C PRO A 692 -42.09 -4.26 -3.15
N TYR A 693 -43.00 -4.91 -2.40
CA TYR A 693 -42.71 -5.46 -1.08
C TYR A 693 -41.81 -6.70 -1.14
N GLY A 694 -42.05 -7.59 -2.10
CA GLY A 694 -41.23 -8.78 -2.32
C GLY A 694 -39.80 -8.41 -2.74
N LEU A 695 -39.68 -7.49 -3.70
CA LEU A 695 -38.40 -6.93 -4.13
C LEU A 695 -37.69 -6.19 -2.99
N ALA A 696 -38.40 -5.39 -2.19
CA ALA A 696 -37.79 -4.70 -1.04
C ALA A 696 -37.17 -5.66 -0.01
N ALA A 697 -37.84 -6.79 0.29
CA ALA A 697 -37.35 -7.78 1.24
C ALA A 697 -36.11 -8.54 0.73
N ILE A 698 -36.16 -9.04 -0.51
CA ILE A 698 -35.02 -9.79 -1.08
C ILE A 698 -33.81 -8.89 -1.35
N MET A 699 -34.03 -7.63 -1.76
CA MET A 699 -32.97 -6.63 -1.90
C MET A 699 -32.28 -6.37 -0.56
N ALA A 700 -33.01 -6.33 0.55
CA ALA A 700 -32.44 -6.16 1.88
C ALA A 700 -31.41 -7.25 2.21
N VAL A 701 -31.73 -8.51 1.92
CA VAL A 701 -30.84 -9.66 2.16
C VAL A 701 -29.63 -9.63 1.23
N MET A 702 -29.85 -9.43 -0.07
CA MET A 702 -28.78 -9.44 -1.07
C MET A 702 -27.77 -8.30 -0.89
N LEU A 703 -28.24 -7.12 -0.45
CA LEU A 703 -27.36 -5.98 -0.17
C LEU A 703 -26.38 -6.26 0.97
N VAL A 704 -26.73 -7.09 1.96
CA VAL A 704 -25.77 -7.50 3.01
C VAL A 704 -24.57 -8.22 2.38
N ILE A 705 -24.81 -9.09 1.40
CA ILE A 705 -23.76 -9.85 0.71
C ILE A 705 -22.84 -8.89 -0.06
N PHE A 706 -23.40 -7.98 -0.86
CA PHE A 706 -22.61 -7.03 -1.66
C PHE A 706 -21.88 -5.98 -0.82
N LEU A 707 -22.47 -5.55 0.30
CA LEU A 707 -21.81 -4.61 1.20
C LEU A 707 -20.74 -5.29 2.04
N TRP A 708 -20.96 -6.53 2.50
CA TRP A 708 -19.92 -7.33 3.13
C TRP A 708 -18.73 -7.47 2.17
N SER A 709 -19.00 -7.84 0.91
CA SER A 709 -17.94 -7.99 -0.07
C SER A 709 -17.25 -6.67 -0.38
N ARG A 710 -17.98 -5.55 -0.44
CA ARG A 710 -17.43 -4.22 -0.70
C ARG A 710 -16.56 -3.67 0.44
N LEU A 711 -16.86 -4.03 1.68
CA LEU A 711 -16.19 -3.51 2.88
C LEU A 711 -14.97 -4.35 3.28
N PHE A 712 -15.02 -5.67 3.10
CA PHE A 712 -14.06 -6.59 3.71
C PHE A 712 -13.21 -7.40 2.72
N LEU A 713 -13.47 -7.33 1.39
CA LEU A 713 -12.56 -7.94 0.42
C LEU A 713 -11.27 -7.11 0.25
N PRO A 714 -10.15 -7.76 -0.13
CA PRO A 714 -8.92 -7.09 -0.49
C PRO A 714 -9.13 -5.99 -1.55
N PRO A 715 -8.35 -4.89 -1.52
CA PRO A 715 -8.48 -3.76 -2.45
C PRO A 715 -8.50 -4.15 -3.93
N SER A 716 -7.74 -5.18 -4.31
CA SER A 716 -7.65 -5.68 -5.68
C SER A 716 -9.00 -6.21 -6.20
N LEU A 717 -9.82 -6.83 -5.35
CA LEU A 717 -11.12 -7.42 -5.72
C LEU A 717 -12.28 -6.42 -5.63
N LEU A 718 -12.05 -5.20 -5.13
CA LEU A 718 -13.10 -4.20 -4.95
C LEU A 718 -13.79 -3.82 -6.26
N GLN A 719 -13.07 -3.72 -7.38
CA GLN A 719 -13.68 -3.43 -8.69
C GLN A 719 -14.68 -4.53 -9.08
N GLY A 720 -14.33 -5.80 -8.87
CA GLY A 720 -15.21 -6.94 -9.11
C GLY A 720 -16.46 -6.89 -8.22
N SER A 721 -16.30 -6.54 -6.93
CA SER A 721 -17.43 -6.41 -6.00
C SER A 721 -18.39 -5.27 -6.39
N ILE A 722 -17.85 -4.09 -6.74
CA ILE A 722 -18.68 -2.95 -7.19
C ILE A 722 -19.39 -3.32 -8.50
N MET A 723 -18.71 -4.01 -9.41
CA MET A 723 -19.29 -4.45 -10.68
C MET A 723 -20.42 -5.47 -10.48
N GLY A 724 -20.23 -6.41 -9.56
CA GLY A 724 -21.27 -7.36 -9.18
C GLY A 724 -22.51 -6.68 -8.61
N GLY A 725 -22.32 -5.75 -7.66
CA GLY A 725 -23.42 -4.95 -7.11
C GLY A 725 -24.10 -4.06 -8.17
N ALA A 726 -23.33 -3.48 -9.09
CA ALA A 726 -23.87 -2.70 -10.20
C ALA A 726 -24.72 -3.55 -11.15
N THR A 727 -24.23 -4.73 -11.52
CA THR A 727 -24.95 -5.65 -12.42
C THR A 727 -26.21 -6.17 -11.75
N PHE A 728 -26.14 -6.52 -10.47
CA PHE A 728 -27.30 -6.88 -9.65
C PHE A 728 -28.38 -5.79 -9.68
N LEU A 729 -28.01 -4.53 -9.36
CA LEU A 729 -28.93 -3.40 -9.36
C LEU A 729 -29.53 -3.15 -10.74
N LEU A 730 -28.72 -3.22 -11.81
CA LEU A 730 -29.19 -3.00 -13.19
C LEU A 730 -30.20 -4.06 -13.64
N VAL A 731 -29.97 -5.34 -13.31
CA VAL A 731 -30.90 -6.42 -13.66
C VAL A 731 -32.26 -6.20 -12.99
N VAL A 732 -32.27 -5.88 -11.69
CA VAL A 732 -33.53 -5.66 -10.96
C VAL A 732 -34.20 -4.34 -11.39
N ALA A 733 -33.45 -3.25 -11.47
CA ALA A 733 -33.99 -1.93 -11.75
C ALA A 733 -34.55 -1.82 -13.18
N TYR A 734 -33.82 -2.26 -14.21
CA TYR A 734 -34.35 -2.21 -15.57
C TYR A 734 -35.56 -3.12 -15.76
N SER A 735 -35.62 -4.27 -15.08
CA SER A 735 -36.79 -5.14 -15.13
C SER A 735 -38.02 -4.47 -14.48
N TYR A 736 -37.82 -3.68 -13.43
CA TYR A 736 -38.87 -2.92 -12.79
C TYR A 736 -39.29 -1.68 -13.60
N ASP A 737 -38.32 -0.96 -14.20
CA ASP A 737 -38.58 0.19 -15.05
C ASP A 737 -39.37 -0.20 -16.31
N ASP A 738 -39.08 -1.36 -16.91
CA ASP A 738 -39.77 -1.80 -18.13
C ASP A 738 -41.26 -2.08 -17.90
N THR A 739 -41.63 -2.46 -16.68
CA THR A 739 -43.01 -2.76 -16.30
C THR A 739 -43.78 -1.53 -15.81
N HIS A 740 -43.09 -0.53 -15.23
CA HIS A 740 -43.74 0.62 -14.57
C HIS A 740 -43.55 1.96 -15.29
N ILE A 741 -42.45 2.16 -16.02
CA ILE A 741 -42.17 3.37 -16.81
C ILE A 741 -41.55 2.95 -18.17
N PRO A 742 -42.36 2.37 -19.08
CA PRO A 742 -41.87 1.90 -20.36
C PRO A 742 -41.36 3.06 -21.22
N THR A 743 -40.11 2.96 -21.69
CA THR A 743 -39.53 3.91 -22.65
C THR A 743 -38.87 3.19 -23.81
N TYR A 744 -38.60 3.93 -24.88
CA TYR A 744 -37.94 3.38 -26.06
C TYR A 744 -36.55 2.81 -25.70
N GLY A 745 -36.27 1.58 -26.14
CA GLY A 745 -35.00 0.91 -25.91
C GLY A 745 -34.85 0.26 -24.53
N ASN A 746 -35.95 -0.17 -23.91
CA ASN A 746 -35.88 -0.99 -22.70
C ASN A 746 -35.38 -2.42 -23.01
N PRO A 747 -34.52 -3.01 -22.15
CA PRO A 747 -33.86 -4.30 -22.41
C PRO A 747 -34.71 -5.55 -22.14
N GLY A 748 -35.96 -5.38 -21.70
CA GLY A 748 -36.86 -6.45 -21.25
C GLY A 748 -36.79 -6.71 -19.75
N VAL A 749 -37.14 -7.93 -19.32
CA VAL A 749 -37.25 -8.34 -17.91
C VAL A 749 -36.39 -9.57 -17.58
N GLY A 750 -35.79 -9.57 -16.39
CA GLY A 750 -35.05 -10.70 -15.84
C GLY A 750 -33.89 -11.19 -16.72
N TYR A 751 -34.01 -12.41 -17.26
CA TYR A 751 -32.96 -13.05 -18.05
C TYR A 751 -32.52 -12.25 -19.28
N THR A 752 -33.45 -11.57 -19.95
CA THR A 752 -33.12 -10.76 -21.14
C THR A 752 -32.20 -9.60 -20.80
N VAL A 753 -32.40 -8.97 -19.64
CA VAL A 753 -31.54 -7.88 -19.14
C VAL A 753 -30.16 -8.42 -18.79
N PHE A 754 -30.11 -9.59 -18.12
CA PHE A 754 -28.85 -10.19 -17.69
C PHE A 754 -27.92 -10.52 -18.86
N TRP A 755 -28.37 -11.27 -19.87
CA TRP A 755 -27.47 -11.69 -20.94
C TRP A 755 -27.04 -10.49 -21.81
N ARG A 756 -27.94 -9.53 -22.08
CA ARG A 756 -27.61 -8.29 -22.81
C ARG A 756 -26.55 -7.49 -22.05
N ARG A 757 -26.68 -7.40 -20.73
CA ARG A 757 -25.69 -6.75 -19.87
C ARG A 757 -24.35 -7.47 -19.91
N LEU A 758 -24.34 -8.80 -19.80
CA LEU A 758 -23.12 -9.60 -19.87
C LEU A 758 -22.39 -9.37 -21.21
N LEU A 759 -23.14 -9.32 -22.32
CA LEU A 759 -22.57 -9.06 -23.64
C LEU A 759 -21.91 -7.66 -23.72
N LEU A 760 -22.58 -6.60 -23.23
CA LEU A 760 -22.00 -5.24 -23.22
C LEU A 760 -20.71 -5.16 -22.39
N VAL A 761 -20.64 -5.90 -21.28
CA VAL A 761 -19.43 -6.01 -20.46
C VAL A 761 -18.30 -6.70 -21.24
N LEU A 762 -18.59 -7.81 -21.92
CA LEU A 762 -17.61 -8.52 -22.74
C LEU A 762 -17.11 -7.68 -23.92
N ILE A 763 -17.99 -6.92 -24.57
CA ILE A 763 -17.61 -5.99 -25.65
C ILE A 763 -16.68 -4.90 -25.11
N GLY A 764 -17.05 -4.27 -23.99
CA GLY A 764 -16.21 -3.23 -23.37
C GLY A 764 -14.83 -3.75 -22.95
N ILE A 765 -14.77 -4.95 -22.40
CA ILE A 765 -13.51 -5.64 -22.06
C ILE A 765 -12.70 -5.95 -23.32
N GLY A 766 -13.35 -6.47 -24.37
CA GLY A 766 -12.70 -6.81 -25.64
C GLY A 766 -12.04 -5.60 -26.29
N VAL A 767 -12.78 -4.49 -26.46
CA VAL A 767 -12.23 -3.24 -27.02
C VAL A 767 -11.14 -2.67 -26.11
N GLY A 768 -11.37 -2.66 -24.79
CA GLY A 768 -10.36 -2.24 -23.82
C GLY A 768 -9.06 -3.04 -23.92
N THR A 769 -9.15 -4.36 -24.14
CA THR A 769 -7.98 -5.25 -24.25
C THR A 769 -7.17 -4.93 -25.50
N VAL A 770 -7.85 -4.71 -26.63
CA VAL A 770 -7.20 -4.33 -27.90
C VAL A 770 -6.45 -3.01 -27.74
N VAL A 771 -7.07 -2.00 -27.12
CA VAL A 771 -6.43 -0.68 -26.93
C VAL A 771 -5.32 -0.73 -25.86
N GLN A 772 -5.43 -1.61 -24.86
CA GLN A 772 -4.38 -1.78 -23.85
C GLN A 772 -3.12 -2.43 -24.43
N LEU A 773 -3.27 -3.34 -25.41
CA LEU A 773 -2.16 -4.04 -26.06
C LEU A 773 -1.41 -3.17 -27.09
N PHE A 774 -2.12 -2.28 -27.79
CA PHE A 774 -1.54 -1.44 -28.83
C PHE A 774 -1.08 -0.06 -28.27
N PRO A 775 0.06 0.52 -28.70
CA PRO A 775 1.10 -0.03 -29.58
C PRO A 775 2.13 -0.92 -28.87
N HIS A 776 2.31 -0.79 -27.56
CA HIS A 776 3.11 -1.70 -26.72
C HIS A 776 2.43 -1.86 -25.36
N PRO A 777 2.35 -3.09 -24.81
CA PRO A 777 1.73 -3.33 -23.52
C PRO A 777 2.54 -2.63 -22.41
N PRO A 778 1.90 -1.90 -21.49
CA PRO A 778 2.58 -1.30 -20.36
C PRO A 778 2.99 -2.39 -19.37
N SER A 779 4.26 -2.81 -19.43
CA SER A 779 4.78 -3.87 -18.54
C SER A 779 5.01 -3.35 -17.12
N ALA A 780 4.35 -3.98 -16.14
CA ALA A 780 4.56 -3.65 -14.73
C ALA A 780 5.94 -4.16 -14.28
N ALA A 781 6.43 -5.29 -14.81
CA ALA A 781 7.76 -5.80 -14.48
C ALA A 781 8.89 -4.82 -14.84
N LYS A 782 8.81 -4.19 -16.03
CA LYS A 782 9.78 -3.17 -16.45
C LYS A 782 9.67 -1.89 -15.63
N HIS A 783 8.46 -1.54 -15.22
CA HIS A 783 8.23 -0.40 -14.34
C HIS A 783 8.84 -0.66 -12.94
N ILE A 784 8.53 -1.80 -12.33
CA ILE A 784 9.08 -2.23 -11.03
C ILE A 784 10.60 -2.34 -11.09
N SER A 785 11.18 -2.89 -12.16
CA SER A 785 12.64 -2.99 -12.31
C SER A 785 13.29 -1.60 -12.36
N LYS A 786 12.66 -0.64 -13.04
CA LYS A 786 13.09 0.75 -13.11
C LYS A 786 12.94 1.47 -11.76
N THR A 787 11.86 1.18 -11.01
CA THR A 787 11.69 1.72 -9.66
C THR A 787 12.75 1.17 -8.71
N LEU A 788 12.98 -0.14 -8.70
CA LEU A 788 14.03 -0.77 -7.89
C LEU A 788 15.43 -0.29 -8.29
N SER A 789 15.69 -0.06 -9.58
CA SER A 789 16.91 0.58 -10.07
C SER A 789 17.08 2.00 -9.51
N THR A 790 16.02 2.82 -9.57
CA THR A 790 16.00 4.16 -8.96
C THR A 790 16.21 4.08 -7.44
N SER A 791 15.69 3.04 -6.80
CA SER A 791 15.90 2.81 -5.38
C SER A 791 17.37 2.48 -5.07
N ILE A 792 18.03 1.62 -5.85
CA ILE A 792 19.48 1.35 -5.71
C ILE A 792 20.29 2.64 -5.93
N ARG A 793 19.90 3.46 -6.90
CA ARG A 793 20.54 4.77 -7.11
C ARG A 793 20.40 5.66 -5.88
N ALA A 794 19.21 5.71 -5.26
CA ALA A 794 19.00 6.45 -4.02
C ALA A 794 19.85 5.89 -2.86
N ILE A 795 19.97 4.56 -2.74
CA ILE A 795 20.87 3.90 -1.78
C ILE A 795 22.33 4.31 -2.03
N SER A 796 22.76 4.40 -3.30
CA SER A 796 24.10 4.88 -3.66
C SER A 796 24.31 6.35 -3.26
N ASP A 797 23.31 7.21 -3.48
CA ASP A 797 23.34 8.61 -3.05
C ASP A 797 23.36 8.73 -1.51
N HIS A 798 22.63 7.86 -0.80
CA HIS A 798 22.64 7.78 0.67
C HIS A 798 23.99 7.30 1.21
N TYR A 799 24.63 6.35 0.54
CA TYR A 799 25.99 5.93 0.89
C TYR A 799 27.00 7.08 0.67
N ALA A 800 26.89 7.83 -0.43
CA ALA A 800 27.72 9.00 -0.64
C ALA A 800 27.49 10.09 0.44
N LEU A 801 26.24 10.26 0.88
CA LEU A 801 25.90 11.15 1.98
C LEU A 801 26.49 10.66 3.31
N LEU A 802 26.40 9.36 3.60
CA LEU A 802 27.02 8.72 4.75
C LEU A 802 28.51 9.04 4.83
N LEU A 803 29.24 8.84 3.73
CA LEU A 803 30.68 9.14 3.65
C LEU A 803 30.96 10.63 3.91
N SER A 804 30.12 11.52 3.39
CA SER A 804 30.28 12.96 3.61
C SER A 804 30.05 13.36 5.07
N CYS A 805 29.08 12.74 5.75
CA CYS A 805 28.79 12.97 7.16
C CYS A 805 29.93 12.43 8.05
N TRP A 806 30.40 11.21 7.78
CA TRP A 806 31.52 10.60 8.52
C TRP A 806 32.84 11.35 8.35
N SER A 807 33.09 11.92 7.16
CA SER A 807 34.31 12.68 6.88
C SER A 807 34.34 14.07 7.53
N ARG A 808 33.18 14.69 7.77
CA ARG A 808 33.09 16.09 8.20
C ARG A 808 32.61 16.28 9.64
N GLY A 809 32.23 15.21 10.34
CA GLY A 809 31.72 15.28 11.71
C GLY A 809 30.47 16.16 11.87
N GLN A 810 29.66 16.32 10.81
CA GLN A 810 28.50 17.22 10.84
C GLN A 810 27.31 16.62 11.61
N GLU A 811 26.72 17.41 12.52
CA GLU A 811 25.49 17.06 13.26
C GLU A 811 24.25 16.83 12.35
N ASP A 812 24.32 17.28 11.09
CA ASP A 812 23.25 17.16 10.09
C ASP A 812 22.85 15.70 9.81
N GLY A 813 23.72 14.72 10.08
CA GLY A 813 23.47 13.30 9.85
C GLY A 813 22.26 12.75 10.60
N ARG A 814 22.04 13.18 11.86
CA ARG A 814 20.94 12.68 12.71
C ARG A 814 19.57 13.14 12.23
N ILE A 815 19.47 14.41 11.86
CA ILE A 815 18.21 15.05 11.44
C ILE A 815 17.74 14.47 10.09
N LEU A 816 18.68 14.04 9.26
CA LEU A 816 18.42 13.57 7.91
C LEU A 816 18.26 12.05 7.80
N ALA A 817 18.91 11.26 8.66
CA ALA A 817 18.93 9.80 8.57
C ALA A 817 17.55 9.15 8.66
N GLU A 818 16.81 9.52 9.69
CA GLU A 818 15.51 8.92 9.98
C GLU A 818 14.46 9.23 8.91
N PRO A 819 14.24 10.49 8.47
CA PRO A 819 13.25 10.78 7.44
C PRO A 819 13.61 10.19 6.07
N ILE A 820 14.89 10.22 5.68
CA ILE A 820 15.34 9.67 4.38
C ILE A 820 15.15 8.15 4.34
N SER A 821 15.63 7.45 5.37
CA SER A 821 15.55 5.98 5.42
C SER A 821 14.09 5.52 5.51
N LEU A 822 13.25 6.21 6.27
CA LEU A 822 11.84 5.87 6.42
C LEU A 822 11.04 6.12 5.13
N GLN A 823 11.25 7.26 4.46
CA GLN A 823 10.59 7.55 3.18
C GLN A 823 10.91 6.49 2.11
N MET A 824 12.16 6.03 2.07
CA MET A 824 12.59 4.96 1.17
C MET A 824 12.03 3.58 1.57
N ALA A 825 11.96 3.30 2.87
CA ALA A 825 11.33 2.08 3.36
C ALA A 825 9.86 2.02 2.97
N GLU A 826 9.14 3.16 3.07
CA GLU A 826 7.76 3.28 2.63
C GLU A 826 7.61 3.04 1.12
N SER A 827 8.46 3.65 0.29
CA SER A 827 8.36 3.48 -1.17
C SER A 827 8.58 2.04 -1.62
N LEU A 828 9.51 1.33 -1.00
CA LEU A 828 9.75 -0.09 -1.29
C LEU A 828 8.56 -0.98 -0.90
N VAL A 829 7.88 -0.69 0.21
CA VAL A 829 6.68 -1.44 0.65
C VAL A 829 5.50 -1.22 -0.30
N LEU A 830 5.41 -0.08 -0.99
CA LEU A 830 4.36 0.13 -2.01
C LEU A 830 4.44 -0.87 -3.16
N LEU A 831 5.61 -1.45 -3.39
CA LEU A 831 5.81 -2.43 -4.45
C LEU A 831 5.26 -3.82 -4.10
N ASP A 832 4.84 -4.09 -2.86
CA ASP A 832 4.30 -5.40 -2.44
C ASP A 832 3.09 -5.84 -3.27
N GLY A 833 2.13 -4.93 -3.47
CA GLY A 833 0.92 -5.18 -4.26
C GLY A 833 1.24 -5.44 -5.73
N PRO A 834 1.93 -4.51 -6.42
CA PRO A 834 2.33 -4.67 -7.81
C PRO A 834 3.17 -5.93 -8.06
N ILE A 835 4.14 -6.24 -7.18
CA ILE A 835 4.99 -7.43 -7.31
C ILE A 835 4.18 -8.72 -7.21
N GLN A 836 3.16 -8.79 -6.34
CA GLN A 836 2.30 -9.97 -6.26
C GLN A 836 1.45 -10.16 -7.53
N LEU A 837 1.01 -9.06 -8.15
CA LEU A 837 0.21 -9.08 -9.37
C LEU A 837 1.01 -9.46 -10.62
N LEU A 838 2.35 -9.33 -10.60
CA LEU A 838 3.24 -9.79 -11.68
C LEU A 838 3.04 -11.26 -12.06
N ARG A 839 2.57 -12.11 -11.14
CA ARG A 839 2.31 -13.54 -11.41
C ARG A 839 1.28 -13.77 -12.52
N TYR A 840 0.46 -12.76 -12.80
CA TYR A 840 -0.56 -12.79 -13.84
C TYR A 840 -0.12 -12.07 -15.14
N GLU A 841 1.02 -11.38 -15.16
CA GLU A 841 1.48 -10.66 -16.35
C GLU A 841 2.19 -11.60 -17.34
N PHE A 842 1.84 -11.50 -18.63
CA PHE A 842 2.66 -12.02 -19.72
C PHE A 842 3.84 -11.06 -19.95
N SER A 843 4.84 -11.10 -19.08
CA SER A 843 5.93 -10.12 -19.10
C SER A 843 6.97 -10.42 -20.19
N SER A 844 7.50 -9.37 -20.81
CA SER A 844 8.71 -9.43 -21.64
C SER A 844 10.01 -9.37 -20.82
N SER A 845 9.91 -9.15 -19.50
CA SER A 845 11.05 -9.13 -18.58
C SER A 845 11.38 -10.55 -18.12
N ARG A 846 12.68 -10.83 -17.88
CA ARG A 846 13.12 -12.10 -17.27
C ARG A 846 12.85 -12.17 -15.76
N PHE A 847 12.62 -11.03 -15.14
CA PHE A 847 12.30 -10.95 -13.71
C PHE A 847 10.87 -11.36 -13.44
N ASP A 848 10.70 -12.35 -12.57
CA ASP A 848 9.44 -12.84 -12.05
C ASP A 848 9.06 -12.18 -10.71
N SER A 849 7.86 -12.49 -10.21
CA SER A 849 7.37 -11.98 -8.91
C SER A 849 8.31 -12.34 -7.76
N SER A 850 8.87 -13.56 -7.75
CA SER A 850 9.79 -14.04 -6.71
C SER A 850 11.10 -13.27 -6.67
N SER A 851 11.76 -13.12 -7.82
CA SER A 851 13.03 -12.40 -7.90
C SER A 851 12.86 -10.91 -7.60
N MET A 852 11.78 -10.28 -8.06
CA MET A 852 11.50 -8.88 -7.71
C MET A 852 11.22 -8.69 -6.21
N ASP A 853 10.52 -9.64 -5.57
CA ASP A 853 10.32 -9.64 -4.13
C ASP A 853 11.66 -9.74 -3.38
N GLN A 854 12.55 -10.64 -3.83
CA GLN A 854 13.89 -10.76 -3.27
C GLN A 854 14.72 -9.48 -3.43
N VAL A 855 14.79 -8.90 -4.64
CA VAL A 855 15.53 -7.65 -4.88
C VAL A 855 15.00 -6.52 -4.00
N LYS A 856 13.67 -6.37 -3.89
CA LYS A 856 13.04 -5.38 -3.00
C LYS A 856 13.44 -5.61 -1.53
N LEU A 857 13.42 -6.85 -1.05
CA LEU A 857 13.82 -7.17 0.32
C LEU A 857 15.29 -6.80 0.58
N LEU A 858 16.17 -7.05 -0.38
CA LEU A 858 17.58 -6.66 -0.30
C LEU A 858 17.74 -5.13 -0.30
N CYS A 859 17.01 -4.40 -1.14
CA CYS A 859 16.96 -2.93 -1.09
C CYS A 859 16.50 -2.42 0.28
N HIS A 860 15.53 -3.09 0.92
CA HIS A 860 15.09 -2.75 2.27
C HIS A 860 16.20 -2.94 3.30
N GLY A 861 16.93 -4.06 3.21
CA GLY A 861 18.10 -4.35 4.04
C GLY A 861 19.22 -3.31 3.86
N LEU A 862 19.54 -2.95 2.61
CA LEU A 862 20.56 -1.94 2.28
C LEU A 862 20.19 -0.56 2.86
N ASN A 863 18.99 -0.08 2.58
CA ASN A 863 18.51 1.22 3.06
C ASN A 863 18.53 1.31 4.59
N ARG A 864 18.14 0.23 5.28
CA ARG A 864 18.15 0.19 6.75
C ARG A 864 19.55 0.16 7.34
N ASN A 865 20.45 -0.66 6.81
CA ASN A 865 21.82 -0.70 7.31
C ASN A 865 22.53 0.65 7.11
N LEU A 866 22.30 1.31 5.96
CA LEU A 866 22.76 2.68 5.74
C LEU A 866 22.12 3.69 6.69
N GLY A 867 20.80 3.61 6.91
CA GLY A 867 20.11 4.48 7.86
C GLY A 867 20.65 4.36 9.28
N ARG A 868 20.97 3.13 9.71
CA ARG A 868 21.62 2.86 11.01
C ARG A 868 23.02 3.47 11.08
N LEU A 869 23.85 3.23 10.07
CA LEU A 869 25.16 3.87 10.00
C LEU A 869 25.00 5.38 10.08
N LEU A 870 24.15 5.99 9.25
CA LEU A 870 23.95 7.43 9.24
C LEU A 870 23.44 7.99 10.58
N SER A 871 22.62 7.23 11.31
CA SER A 871 22.23 7.62 12.67
C SER A 871 23.42 7.59 13.65
N LEU A 872 24.31 6.60 13.52
CA LEU A 872 25.52 6.46 14.31
C LEU A 872 26.56 7.54 13.98
N SER A 873 26.55 8.12 12.77
CA SER A 873 27.46 9.21 12.38
C SER A 873 27.34 10.44 13.28
N ALA A 874 26.20 10.59 13.95
CA ALA A 874 25.90 11.73 14.79
C ALA A 874 25.80 11.39 16.28
N SER A 875 25.61 10.11 16.63
CA SER A 875 25.51 9.69 18.04
C SER A 875 26.80 9.09 18.60
N LEU A 876 27.68 8.57 17.74
CA LEU A 876 28.90 7.89 18.16
C LEU A 876 30.03 8.91 18.40
N PRO A 877 30.82 8.82 19.48
CA PRO A 877 31.98 9.68 19.68
C PRO A 877 33.00 9.57 18.55
N GLN A 878 33.75 10.65 18.29
CA GLN A 878 34.69 10.74 17.18
C GLN A 878 35.76 9.64 17.22
N GLU A 879 36.24 9.26 18.41
CA GLU A 879 37.21 8.18 18.59
C GLU A 879 36.73 6.83 18.02
N TYR A 880 35.47 6.47 18.31
CA TYR A 880 34.85 5.26 17.80
C TYR A 880 34.45 5.37 16.33
N GLN A 881 34.14 6.58 15.83
CA GLN A 881 33.94 6.81 14.40
C GLN A 881 35.22 6.57 13.60
N ASP A 882 36.35 7.13 14.07
CA ASP A 882 37.67 6.97 13.45
C ASP A 882 38.16 5.52 13.54
N ARG A 883 37.87 4.85 14.66
CA ARG A 883 38.13 3.41 14.80
C ARG A 883 37.30 2.59 13.80
N LEU A 884 36.01 2.88 13.66
CA LEU A 884 35.16 2.18 12.69
C LEU A 884 35.68 2.36 11.27
N ALA A 885 35.99 3.60 10.90
CA ALA A 885 36.50 3.94 9.58
C ALA A 885 37.82 3.23 9.25
N ARG A 886 38.76 3.21 10.20
CA ARG A 886 40.05 2.51 10.06
C ARG A 886 39.93 1.00 10.00
N MET A 887 39.04 0.40 10.80
CA MET A 887 38.91 -1.07 10.86
C MET A 887 38.17 -1.65 9.65
N THR A 888 37.17 -0.93 9.14
CA THR A 888 36.27 -1.43 8.10
C THR A 888 36.63 -0.96 6.69
N GLY A 889 37.57 0.00 6.56
CA GLY A 889 37.88 0.65 5.30
C GLY A 889 36.75 1.54 4.77
N LEU A 890 35.81 1.97 5.62
CA LEU A 890 34.65 2.78 5.23
C LEU A 890 35.05 4.06 4.47
N LEU A 891 36.14 4.70 4.88
CA LEU A 891 36.67 5.93 4.26
C LEU A 891 37.79 5.68 3.25
N ASP A 892 38.12 4.42 2.97
CA ASP A 892 39.15 4.08 1.99
C ASP A 892 38.66 4.28 0.55
N HIS A 893 39.48 4.94 -0.28
CA HIS A 893 39.10 5.32 -1.64
C HIS A 893 38.83 4.11 -2.54
N ARG A 894 39.60 3.03 -2.34
CA ARG A 894 39.43 1.80 -3.11
C ARG A 894 38.14 1.09 -2.72
N CYS A 895 37.89 0.92 -1.42
CA CYS A 895 36.64 0.32 -0.92
C CYS A 895 35.40 1.09 -1.40
N ILE A 896 35.43 2.43 -1.32
CA ILE A 896 34.34 3.30 -1.81
C ILE A 896 34.11 3.10 -3.31
N GLY A 897 35.20 3.08 -4.11
CA GLY A 897 35.12 2.89 -5.54
C GLY A 897 34.51 1.54 -5.94
N GLU A 898 34.92 0.47 -5.26
CA GLU A 898 34.42 -0.89 -5.50
C GLU A 898 32.92 -1.02 -5.17
N ILE A 899 32.47 -0.51 -4.02
CA ILE A 899 31.05 -0.53 -3.61
C ILE A 899 30.19 0.27 -4.59
N MET A 900 30.60 1.48 -4.95
CA MET A 900 29.86 2.34 -5.88
C MET A 900 29.79 1.72 -7.28
N ALA A 901 30.87 1.08 -7.74
CA ALA A 901 30.89 0.38 -9.02
C ALA A 901 29.91 -0.80 -9.04
N VAL A 902 29.88 -1.62 -7.99
CA VAL A 902 28.96 -2.77 -7.89
C VAL A 902 27.51 -2.32 -7.84
N LEU A 903 27.18 -1.30 -7.04
CA LEU A 903 25.83 -0.74 -6.97
C LEU A 903 25.39 -0.14 -8.32
N SER A 904 26.29 0.55 -9.03
CA SER A 904 26.02 1.10 -10.37
C SER A 904 25.76 0.00 -11.42
N VAL A 905 26.51 -1.12 -11.36
CA VAL A 905 26.26 -2.28 -12.22
C VAL A 905 24.90 -2.91 -11.92
N CYS A 906 24.53 -3.06 -10.64
CA CYS A 906 23.21 -3.57 -10.25
C CYS A 906 22.07 -2.63 -10.68
N GLU A 907 22.25 -1.31 -10.50
CA GLU A 907 21.33 -0.27 -10.98
C GLU A 907 21.07 -0.43 -12.48
N GLN A 908 22.15 -0.53 -13.26
CA GLN A 908 22.07 -0.61 -14.72
C GLN A 908 21.46 -1.93 -15.18
N ALA A 909 21.84 -3.06 -14.58
CA ALA A 909 21.30 -4.38 -14.92
C ALA A 909 19.77 -4.46 -14.71
N LEU A 910 19.24 -3.89 -13.63
CA LEU A 910 17.79 -3.81 -13.40
C LEU A 910 17.09 -2.86 -14.38
N LYS A 911 17.79 -1.80 -14.81
CA LYS A 911 17.24 -0.78 -15.72
C LYS A 911 17.16 -1.25 -17.17
N THR A 912 18.20 -1.95 -17.64
CA THR A 912 18.28 -2.40 -19.04
C THR A 912 17.81 -3.84 -19.21
N GLY A 913 17.90 -4.66 -18.17
CA GLY A 913 17.66 -6.10 -18.27
C GLY A 913 18.86 -6.86 -18.85
N ASP A 914 20.02 -6.22 -18.97
CA ASP A 914 21.24 -6.85 -19.47
C ASP A 914 21.98 -7.60 -18.36
N ALA A 915 22.56 -8.74 -18.71
CA ALA A 915 23.32 -9.56 -17.78
C ALA A 915 24.57 -8.81 -17.27
N PRO A 916 24.83 -8.76 -15.95
CA PRO A 916 26.05 -8.19 -15.41
C PRO A 916 27.29 -9.05 -15.76
N PRO A 917 28.50 -8.49 -15.72
CA PRO A 917 29.72 -9.23 -16.06
C PRO A 917 30.00 -10.39 -15.08
N GLU A 918 30.64 -11.46 -15.57
CA GLU A 918 31.04 -12.64 -14.77
C GLU A 918 31.95 -12.22 -13.60
N LEU A 919 32.93 -11.36 -13.86
CA LEU A 919 33.85 -10.85 -12.84
C LEU A 919 33.45 -9.45 -12.36
N LEU A 920 33.16 -9.37 -11.06
CA LEU A 920 32.94 -8.14 -10.31
C LEU A 920 33.83 -8.16 -9.06
N PRO A 921 34.15 -7.00 -8.45
CA PRO A 921 34.91 -6.92 -7.21
C PRO A 921 34.09 -7.39 -5.99
N THR A 922 33.57 -8.61 -6.05
CA THR A 922 32.66 -9.24 -5.08
C THR A 922 33.14 -10.66 -4.79
N PRO A 923 33.05 -11.17 -3.55
CA PRO A 923 32.31 -10.60 -2.42
C PRO A 923 32.99 -9.39 -1.75
N LEU A 924 32.25 -8.30 -1.61
CA LEU A 924 32.67 -7.09 -0.90
C LEU A 924 32.88 -7.37 0.59
N MET A 925 32.07 -8.26 1.17
CA MET A 925 32.24 -8.69 2.57
C MET A 925 33.61 -9.32 2.79
N GLN A 926 34.05 -10.22 1.89
CA GLN A 926 35.36 -10.86 2.00
C GLN A 926 36.49 -9.82 1.94
N ARG A 927 36.42 -8.90 0.98
CA ARG A 927 37.44 -7.84 0.84
C ARG A 927 37.52 -6.95 2.07
N SER A 928 36.38 -6.63 2.68
CA SER A 928 36.35 -5.88 3.94
C SER A 928 36.97 -6.66 5.10
N MET A 929 36.79 -7.99 5.13
CA MET A 929 37.44 -8.84 6.12
C MET A 929 38.95 -8.94 5.87
N GLU A 930 39.40 -9.09 4.63
CA GLU A 930 40.82 -9.07 4.28
C GLU A 930 41.47 -7.73 4.68
N TYR A 931 40.79 -6.62 4.41
CA TYR A 931 41.22 -5.29 4.85
C TYR A 931 41.33 -5.20 6.36
N TRP A 932 40.32 -5.69 7.08
CA TRP A 932 40.35 -5.74 8.53
C TRP A 932 41.53 -6.57 9.04
N HIS A 933 41.73 -7.81 8.57
CA HIS A 933 42.86 -8.64 9.00
C HIS A 933 44.22 -7.96 8.75
N ALA A 934 44.38 -7.29 7.61
CA ALA A 934 45.61 -6.57 7.30
C ALA A 934 45.87 -5.34 8.21
N HIS A 935 44.82 -4.75 8.77
CA HIS A 935 44.90 -3.53 9.60
C HIS A 935 44.52 -3.79 11.08
N ALA A 936 44.32 -5.05 11.48
CA ALA A 936 43.88 -5.45 12.82
C ALA A 936 44.97 -5.34 13.91
N MET A 937 46.21 -5.00 13.54
CA MET A 937 47.40 -5.27 14.35
C MET A 937 47.62 -4.39 15.58
N ASP A 938 46.75 -3.42 15.90
CA ASP A 938 46.97 -2.49 17.03
C ASP A 938 45.74 -2.22 17.94
N THR A 939 44.66 -3.02 17.89
CA THR A 939 43.49 -2.78 18.75
C THR A 939 43.26 -3.88 19.79
N LEU A 940 43.98 -3.79 20.91
CA LEU A 940 43.67 -4.52 22.14
C LEU A 940 42.21 -4.27 22.52
N LEU A 941 41.34 -5.29 22.48
CA LEU A 941 40.08 -5.24 23.20
C LEU A 941 40.41 -5.26 24.70
N SER A 942 40.00 -4.24 25.44
CA SER A 942 40.08 -4.25 26.89
C SER A 942 38.73 -4.59 27.49
N THR A 943 38.74 -5.21 28.67
CA THR A 943 37.55 -5.45 29.49
C THR A 943 36.81 -4.15 29.85
N GLU A 944 37.55 -3.04 29.98
CA GLU A 944 36.97 -1.71 30.22
C GLU A 944 36.15 -1.20 29.03
N MET A 945 36.55 -1.48 27.79
CA MET A 945 35.77 -1.07 26.61
C MET A 945 34.44 -1.80 26.49
N LEU A 946 34.33 -3.05 26.97
CA LEU A 946 33.04 -3.76 26.98
C LEU A 946 32.01 -3.10 27.91
N ARG A 947 32.46 -2.35 28.93
CA ARG A 947 31.58 -1.63 29.87
C ARG A 947 31.15 -0.26 29.36
N ASP A 948 31.73 0.22 28.26
CA ASP A 948 31.39 1.51 27.66
C ASP A 948 30.12 1.39 26.79
N GLU A 949 29.12 2.25 27.05
CA GLU A 949 27.89 2.32 26.26
C GLU A 949 28.16 2.65 24.79
N ASP A 950 29.17 3.47 24.52
CA ASP A 950 29.50 3.88 23.15
C ASP A 950 30.21 2.77 22.37
N TYR A 951 30.87 1.83 23.06
CA TYR A 951 31.41 0.62 22.44
C TYR A 951 30.29 -0.33 21.96
N ARG A 952 29.19 -0.41 22.70
CA ARG A 952 28.01 -1.18 22.29
C ARG A 952 27.41 -0.62 20.99
N ARG A 953 27.33 0.72 20.87
CA ARG A 953 26.91 1.40 19.64
C ARG A 953 27.91 1.22 18.49
N TYR A 954 29.21 1.21 18.79
CA TYR A 954 30.25 0.87 17.81
C TYR A 954 30.05 -0.54 17.23
N CYS A 955 29.76 -1.55 18.06
CA CYS A 955 29.47 -2.92 17.61
C CYS A 955 28.26 -2.98 16.66
N VAL A 956 27.24 -2.16 16.91
CA VAL A 956 26.08 -2.01 16.01
C VAL A 956 26.51 -1.42 14.67
N GLY A 957 27.42 -0.44 14.67
CA GLY A 957 28.02 0.12 13.45
C GLY A 957 28.78 -0.94 12.63
N VAL A 958 29.65 -1.72 13.28
CA VAL A 958 30.39 -2.82 12.63
C VAL A 958 29.41 -3.83 12.01
N SER A 959 28.42 -4.29 12.78
CA SER A 959 27.42 -5.24 12.28
C SER A 959 26.60 -4.67 11.12
N ALA A 960 26.21 -3.40 11.18
CA ALA A 960 25.45 -2.74 10.11
C ALA A 960 26.26 -2.62 8.82
N TYR A 961 27.56 -2.28 8.90
CA TYR A 961 28.42 -2.17 7.72
C TYR A 961 28.69 -3.53 7.07
N VAL A 962 29.05 -4.55 7.86
CA VAL A 962 29.26 -5.92 7.34
C VAL A 962 27.98 -6.46 6.69
N LYS A 963 26.81 -6.24 7.32
CA LYS A 963 25.52 -6.61 6.74
C LYS A 963 25.20 -5.85 5.46
N PHE A 964 25.53 -4.55 5.40
CA PHE A 964 25.37 -3.76 4.17
C PHE A 964 26.15 -4.40 3.01
N LEU A 965 27.44 -4.69 3.20
CA LEU A 965 28.27 -5.33 2.18
C LEU A 965 27.75 -6.73 1.77
N SER A 966 27.42 -7.57 2.75
CA SER A 966 26.84 -8.90 2.49
C SER A 966 25.51 -8.83 1.71
N THR A 967 24.71 -7.79 1.94
CA THR A 967 23.44 -7.58 1.23
C THR A 967 23.69 -7.13 -0.22
N VAL A 968 24.73 -6.32 -0.47
CA VAL A 968 25.15 -5.97 -1.84
C VAL A 968 25.62 -7.22 -2.59
N ASP A 969 26.42 -8.07 -1.94
CA ASP A 969 26.87 -9.33 -2.54
C ASP A 969 25.71 -10.27 -2.89
N GLU A 970 24.68 -10.33 -2.02
CA GLU A 970 23.45 -11.07 -2.29
C GLU A 970 22.66 -10.48 -3.47
N LEU A 971 22.58 -9.16 -3.56
CA LEU A 971 21.89 -8.48 -4.65
C LEU A 971 22.52 -8.82 -6.00
N VAL A 972 23.85 -8.86 -6.07
CA VAL A 972 24.59 -9.27 -7.28
C VAL A 972 24.25 -10.70 -7.66
N LEU A 973 24.21 -11.62 -6.69
CA LEU A 973 23.88 -13.04 -6.94
C LEU A 973 22.44 -13.23 -7.42
N VAL A 974 21.47 -12.51 -6.85
CA VAL A 974 20.07 -12.56 -7.29
C VAL A 974 19.93 -12.02 -8.72
N ILE A 975 20.54 -10.87 -9.03
CA ILE A 975 20.48 -10.28 -10.38
C ILE A 975 21.14 -11.20 -11.41
N LYS A 976 22.32 -11.74 -11.09
CA LYS A 976 23.00 -12.73 -11.93
C LYS A 976 22.13 -13.97 -12.12
N GLY A 977 21.55 -14.52 -11.06
CA GLY A 977 20.69 -15.71 -11.14
C GLY A 977 19.50 -15.56 -12.10
N VAL A 978 18.97 -14.34 -12.25
CA VAL A 978 17.85 -14.05 -13.17
C VAL A 978 18.32 -13.72 -14.59
N LEU A 979 19.33 -12.86 -14.73
CA LEU A 979 19.74 -12.34 -16.03
C LEU A 979 20.82 -13.19 -16.73
N GLY A 980 21.55 -14.00 -15.97
CA GLY A 980 22.76 -14.69 -16.39
C GLY A 980 24.01 -13.84 -16.16
N GLU A 981 25.12 -14.24 -16.79
CA GLU A 981 26.40 -13.51 -16.77
C GLU A 981 26.80 -13.11 -18.20
N SER A 982 27.35 -11.92 -18.34
CA SER A 982 27.97 -11.42 -19.57
C SER A 982 29.50 -11.41 -19.45
N HIS A 983 30.20 -11.21 -20.58
CA HIS A 983 31.67 -11.10 -20.61
C HIS A 983 32.39 -12.28 -19.93
N LEU A 984 32.08 -13.50 -20.39
CA LEU A 984 32.65 -14.72 -19.82
C LEU A 984 34.17 -14.73 -19.99
N VAL A 985 34.92 -14.79 -18.89
CA VAL A 985 36.38 -14.87 -18.89
C VAL A 985 36.77 -16.33 -18.66
N SER A 986 37.36 -16.97 -19.67
CA SER A 986 37.84 -18.36 -19.57
C SER A 986 39.04 -18.45 -18.62
N TRP A 987 38.78 -18.75 -17.35
CA TRP A 987 39.78 -19.23 -16.39
C TRP A 987 39.72 -20.76 -16.32
N GLU A 988 39.82 -21.44 -17.45
CA GLU A 988 40.46 -22.76 -17.47
C GLU A 988 41.96 -22.49 -17.60
N GLN A 989 42.60 -22.12 -16.48
CA GLN A 989 44.04 -22.25 -16.33
C GLN A 989 44.29 -23.52 -15.52
N SER A 990 44.65 -24.57 -16.25
CA SER A 990 45.93 -25.26 -16.01
C SER A 990 46.36 -25.41 -14.55
N GLU A 991 45.60 -26.14 -13.73
CA GLU A 991 46.22 -26.92 -12.66
C GLU A 991 46.69 -28.24 -13.30
N VAL A 992 47.90 -28.20 -13.84
CA VAL A 992 48.78 -29.37 -14.04
C VAL A 992 49.86 -29.29 -12.98
#